data_AF-A0A518GMI9-F1
#
_entry.id   AF-A0A518GMI9-F1
#
_cell.length_a   1.000
_cell.length_b   1.000
_cell.length_c   1.000
_cell.angle_alpha   90.00
_cell.angle_beta   90.00
_cell.angle_gamma   90.00
#
_symmetry.space_group_name_H-M   'P 1'
#
loop_
_entity.id
_entity.type
_entity.pdbx_description
1 polymer ?
#
loop_
_entity_poly.entity_id
_entity_poly.type
_entity_poly.pdbx_seq_one_letter_code
_entity_poly.pdbx_strand_id
1 'polypeptide(L)'
;MSHHPVLKFVPHFMPENGIPLLRGLSWVCLAFAVWLCSPSTSAFAQIDFAHQIVPILRKHCMECHSGTKISGGLSLNDQATFLQGSENGRIVDFAQPDKSLLLHVVTTDDADFRMPPKGPGLTKEEAALLRLWIREKAPWEPGFAFTRPAYEPPLKPREVELPPIVNSRAHPIDRLVDASFASRQIQRPAAISDGEFLRRASLDLIGLLPTPEEYAAFMADHHPDKRARLIQSLLNRDVDYTEHWLSFWNDLLRNDYSGTGFITGGRKQISRWLYESLLHNLPYDQLASELIAPPSIESRGYIDGITWRGTVSAGQTVEIQFAQSVGQSFLGINFKCASCHDSFVDRWKLDEAYGLAAIYSTRPLEIHRCDKPTGRMANAYWPFPELGQVDPAAPRDQRLKQLASLMTHPENGRFTRTIVNRLWHRLMGRGIVHPLDAMQSEPENADLLDYLANHLQGHQYDLKQTLEFIATSEIYQAKTVSVSEESLQASFHGPRARRLSAEQFVDAVWQLTGTAPRKPDANVVRGKLDPSLLEATAKAMSAEWIWGDSALNGSSPPANETLAFRTTINLLEVPHKAAMIISCDNEYTMYINGKKLGEGKNRETLGGYSLTEALKTNQPNELLVVGKNTGAENNPAGLFVELQLIQKDGSRQHIGSSTEWEWSPTLPDSKGKYDLQPTDWKPAVKVPALDVWTQHTLQPAIKRLAELNFDQNHMVRSSLVRSDFLMRSLGRPNRDQIVSMRPNDLTTLEAIDLSNGETLATALDQGARSLLEKDFATTPELVNWIYSYALSRPPTETELATALAALGDEPARENVADLLWAILMQPEFFYVN
;
A
#
# COMPACT_ATOMS: atom_id res chain seq x y z
N MET A 1 -24.69 37.08 -28.06
CA MET A 1 -24.58 37.59 -29.45
C MET A 1 -23.13 37.41 -29.86
N SER A 2 -22.70 36.63 -30.84
CA SER A 2 -23.33 35.82 -31.88
C SER A 2 -22.18 35.05 -32.58
N HIS A 3 -22.25 33.71 -32.60
CA HIS A 3 -22.16 32.82 -33.79
C HIS A 3 -20.95 33.00 -34.76
N HIS A 4 -20.18 32.00 -35.21
CA HIS A 4 -20.37 30.60 -35.65
C HIS A 4 -18.96 30.09 -36.13
N PRO A 5 -18.74 28.89 -36.71
CA PRO A 5 -19.19 27.53 -36.39
C PRO A 5 -18.07 26.45 -36.48
N VAL A 6 -18.46 25.21 -36.18
CA VAL A 6 -17.70 23.95 -36.16
C VAL A 6 -17.81 23.22 -37.52
N LEU A 7 -16.75 22.52 -37.95
CA LEU A 7 -16.71 21.62 -39.13
C LEU A 7 -16.71 20.14 -38.69
N LYS A 8 -17.61 19.34 -39.28
CA LYS A 8 -17.59 17.86 -39.32
C LYS A 8 -17.64 17.43 -40.78
N PHE A 9 -16.76 16.51 -41.18
CA PHE A 9 -16.76 15.88 -42.51
C PHE A 9 -17.19 14.40 -42.42
N VAL A 10 -18.03 14.01 -43.36
CA VAL A 10 -18.47 12.66 -43.73
C VAL A 10 -17.81 12.32 -45.08
N PRO A 11 -17.58 11.05 -45.42
CA PRO A 11 -17.59 10.67 -46.83
C PRO A 11 -18.61 9.56 -47.14
N HIS A 12 -19.31 9.76 -48.25
CA HIS A 12 -20.12 8.81 -48.99
C HIS A 12 -19.46 8.68 -50.37
N PHE A 13 -19.25 7.47 -50.88
CA PHE A 13 -18.95 7.23 -52.29
C PHE A 13 -19.75 6.02 -52.81
N MET A 14 -20.12 6.16 -54.08
CA MET A 14 -21.19 5.52 -54.85
C MET A 14 -20.74 4.22 -55.60
N PRO A 15 -21.62 3.55 -56.38
CA PRO A 15 -21.65 2.10 -56.63
C PRO A 15 -21.19 1.67 -58.04
N GLU A 16 -21.32 0.36 -58.39
CA GLU A 16 -21.82 -0.10 -59.71
C GLU A 16 -22.07 -1.65 -59.80
N ASN A 17 -23.25 -1.99 -60.34
CA ASN A 17 -23.61 -3.01 -61.36
C ASN A 17 -23.44 -4.55 -61.19
N GLY A 18 -24.54 -5.28 -61.48
CA GLY A 18 -24.51 -6.57 -62.20
C GLY A 18 -25.55 -7.65 -61.82
N ILE A 19 -26.61 -7.81 -62.62
CA ILE A 19 -27.60 -8.94 -62.63
C ILE A 19 -27.16 -10.00 -63.69
N PRO A 20 -27.58 -11.29 -63.63
CA PRO A 20 -28.77 -11.80 -64.39
C PRO A 20 -29.57 -12.90 -63.61
N LEU A 21 -30.91 -13.02 -63.62
CA LEU A 21 -31.95 -13.38 -64.62
C LEU A 21 -31.94 -14.83 -65.20
N LEU A 22 -33.00 -15.62 -64.91
CA LEU A 22 -33.67 -16.68 -65.71
C LEU A 22 -34.86 -17.26 -64.87
N ARG A 23 -36.15 -16.94 -65.09
CA ARG A 23 -37.17 -17.30 -66.14
C ARG A 23 -37.79 -18.71 -66.06
N GLY A 24 -39.12 -18.71 -65.94
CA GLY A 24 -40.08 -19.72 -66.47
C GLY A 24 -41.18 -20.08 -65.46
N LEU A 25 -42.47 -20.19 -65.77
CA LEU A 25 -43.35 -19.79 -66.88
C LEU A 25 -44.79 -20.05 -66.37
N SER A 26 -45.76 -19.22 -66.77
CA SER A 26 -47.17 -19.26 -66.36
C SER A 26 -47.91 -20.57 -66.71
N TRP A 27 -49.13 -20.76 -66.16
CA TRP A 27 -50.39 -21.00 -66.89
C TRP A 27 -51.60 -20.88 -65.93
N VAL A 28 -52.69 -20.29 -66.43
CA VAL A 28 -53.97 -20.04 -65.76
C VAL A 28 -55.05 -20.88 -66.46
N CYS A 29 -55.94 -21.56 -65.71
CA CYS A 29 -57.40 -21.49 -65.88
C CYS A 29 -58.20 -22.48 -64.99
N LEU A 30 -59.13 -21.88 -64.23
CA LEU A 30 -60.48 -22.31 -63.77
C LEU A 30 -60.80 -23.80 -63.48
N ALA A 31 -61.34 -24.07 -62.27
CA ALA A 31 -62.79 -24.22 -62.05
C ALA A 31 -63.15 -24.59 -60.58
N PHE A 32 -64.34 -24.13 -60.18
CA PHE A 32 -65.05 -24.26 -58.90
C PHE A 32 -65.20 -25.69 -58.33
N ALA A 33 -65.06 -25.86 -57.00
CA ALA A 33 -66.18 -26.14 -56.05
C ALA A 33 -65.79 -27.01 -54.81
N VAL A 34 -65.83 -26.35 -53.65
CA VAL A 34 -66.54 -26.75 -52.40
C VAL A 34 -66.03 -27.94 -51.53
N TRP A 35 -65.75 -27.57 -50.27
CA TRP A 35 -65.79 -28.31 -48.99
C TRP A 35 -64.56 -29.09 -48.50
N LEU A 36 -63.81 -28.47 -47.58
CA LEU A 36 -63.78 -28.83 -46.14
C LEU A 36 -63.01 -27.74 -45.37
N CYS A 37 -63.73 -26.83 -44.70
CA CYS A 37 -63.15 -25.90 -43.74
C CYS A 37 -62.98 -26.61 -42.39
N SER A 38 -61.74 -26.93 -42.02
CA SER A 38 -61.36 -27.06 -40.61
C SER A 38 -61.29 -25.65 -40.00
N PRO A 39 -61.80 -25.42 -38.78
CA PRO A 39 -61.61 -24.15 -38.11
C PRO A 39 -60.12 -24.03 -37.75
N SER A 40 -59.42 -23.08 -38.39
CA SER A 40 -58.15 -22.59 -37.88
C SER A 40 -58.42 -21.93 -36.54
N THR A 41 -58.22 -22.68 -35.45
CA THR A 41 -58.01 -22.10 -34.13
C THR A 41 -56.77 -21.24 -34.22
N SER A 42 -56.95 -19.93 -34.32
CA SER A 42 -55.87 -18.97 -34.10
C SER A 42 -55.37 -19.19 -32.68
N ALA A 43 -54.25 -19.88 -32.52
CA ALA A 43 -53.52 -19.91 -31.27
C ALA A 43 -53.16 -18.46 -30.94
N PHE A 44 -53.64 -17.95 -29.81
CA PHE A 44 -53.10 -16.71 -29.27
C PHE A 44 -51.59 -16.93 -29.08
N ALA A 45 -50.77 -16.17 -29.79
CA ALA A 45 -49.33 -16.25 -29.63
C ALA A 45 -49.00 -15.90 -28.18
N GLN A 46 -48.30 -16.81 -27.48
CA GLN A 46 -47.78 -16.62 -26.14
C GLN A 46 -46.89 -15.36 -26.11
N ILE A 47 -46.89 -14.63 -24.99
CA ILE A 47 -46.10 -13.40 -24.87
C ILE A 47 -44.60 -13.71 -25.03
N ASP A 48 -43.91 -12.94 -25.87
CA ASP A 48 -42.46 -13.02 -26.03
C ASP A 48 -41.80 -12.01 -25.09
N PHE A 49 -41.27 -12.52 -23.98
CA PHE A 49 -40.63 -11.68 -22.97
C PHE A 49 -39.47 -10.84 -23.52
N ALA A 50 -38.59 -11.44 -24.33
CA ALA A 50 -37.36 -10.80 -24.82
C ALA A 50 -37.66 -9.69 -25.84
N HIS A 51 -38.63 -9.90 -26.73
CA HIS A 51 -38.93 -8.94 -27.80
C HIS A 51 -40.07 -7.98 -27.47
N GLN A 52 -41.00 -8.34 -26.59
CA GLN A 52 -42.20 -7.52 -26.31
C GLN A 52 -42.17 -6.86 -24.93
N ILE A 53 -41.56 -7.47 -23.92
CA ILE A 53 -41.61 -6.96 -22.53
C ILE A 53 -40.30 -6.27 -22.13
N VAL A 54 -39.15 -6.88 -22.43
CA VAL A 54 -37.83 -6.31 -22.14
C VAL A 54 -37.65 -4.88 -22.68
N PRO A 55 -38.07 -4.53 -23.91
CA PRO A 55 -37.98 -3.15 -24.39
C PRO A 55 -38.79 -2.16 -23.56
N ILE A 56 -39.97 -2.55 -23.09
CA ILE A 56 -40.86 -1.71 -22.26
C ILE A 56 -40.19 -1.45 -20.90
N LEU A 57 -39.76 -2.52 -20.22
CA LEU A 57 -39.09 -2.41 -18.92
C LEU A 57 -37.80 -1.58 -19.03
N ARG A 58 -36.99 -1.83 -20.07
CA ARG A 58 -35.74 -1.10 -20.34
C ARG A 58 -35.96 0.39 -20.56
N LYS A 59 -36.99 0.74 -21.31
CA LYS A 59 -37.29 2.13 -21.67
C LYS A 59 -37.93 2.92 -20.53
N HIS A 60 -38.81 2.30 -19.75
CA HIS A 60 -39.66 3.03 -18.79
C HIS A 60 -39.36 2.77 -17.32
N CYS A 61 -38.69 1.67 -16.97
CA CYS A 61 -38.55 1.23 -15.58
C CYS A 61 -37.08 1.17 -15.12
N MET A 62 -36.16 0.84 -16.03
CA MET A 62 -34.77 0.55 -15.67
C MET A 62 -33.97 1.75 -15.17
N GLU A 63 -34.37 2.99 -15.47
CA GLU A 63 -33.68 4.18 -14.93
C GLU A 63 -33.75 4.22 -13.38
N CYS A 64 -34.82 3.67 -12.80
CA CYS A 64 -35.11 3.75 -11.37
C CYS A 64 -35.17 2.40 -10.64
N HIS A 65 -35.27 1.27 -11.37
CA HIS A 65 -35.44 -0.07 -10.80
C HIS A 65 -34.40 -1.08 -11.28
N SER A 66 -33.16 -0.64 -11.53
CA SER A 66 -32.08 -1.50 -12.01
C SER A 66 -30.72 -1.30 -11.36
N GLY A 67 -29.89 -2.34 -11.44
CA GLY A 67 -28.60 -2.42 -10.77
C GLY A 67 -28.80 -2.20 -9.28
N THR A 68 -28.24 -1.10 -8.79
CA THR A 68 -28.30 -0.68 -7.39
C THR A 68 -29.32 0.43 -7.14
N LYS A 69 -29.98 0.96 -8.19
CA LYS A 69 -31.09 1.91 -8.08
C LYS A 69 -32.39 1.12 -7.94
N ILE A 70 -32.93 1.09 -6.72
CA ILE A 70 -34.12 0.31 -6.35
C ILE A 70 -35.16 1.26 -5.73
N SER A 71 -35.71 2.17 -6.54
CA SER A 71 -36.75 3.11 -6.08
C SER A 71 -37.97 2.35 -5.57
N GLY A 72 -38.51 2.78 -4.42
CA GLY A 72 -39.65 2.12 -3.78
C GLY A 72 -39.40 0.66 -3.39
N GLY A 73 -38.14 0.23 -3.25
CA GLY A 73 -37.79 -1.14 -2.89
C GLY A 73 -38.04 -2.19 -3.98
N LEU A 74 -38.43 -1.81 -5.20
CA LEU A 74 -38.63 -2.72 -6.33
C LEU A 74 -37.37 -2.86 -7.20
N SER A 75 -36.91 -4.11 -7.40
CA SER A 75 -35.80 -4.44 -8.31
C SER A 75 -36.27 -5.27 -9.50
N LEU A 76 -35.91 -4.82 -10.71
CA LEU A 76 -36.18 -5.52 -11.98
C LEU A 76 -34.95 -6.25 -12.52
N ASN A 77 -33.90 -6.45 -11.70
CA ASN A 77 -32.63 -7.02 -12.15
C ASN A 77 -32.76 -8.43 -12.68
N ASP A 78 -33.54 -9.27 -12.01
CA ASP A 78 -33.84 -10.64 -12.43
C ASP A 78 -35.26 -11.05 -12.00
N GLN A 79 -35.68 -12.23 -12.42
CA GLN A 79 -37.00 -12.76 -12.10
C GLN A 79 -37.22 -12.91 -10.59
N ALA A 80 -36.20 -13.35 -9.85
CA ALA A 80 -36.33 -13.60 -8.41
C ALA A 80 -36.51 -12.28 -7.66
N THR A 81 -35.74 -11.25 -7.97
CA THR A 81 -35.88 -9.92 -7.34
C THR A 81 -37.18 -9.24 -7.73
N PHE A 82 -37.65 -9.42 -8.97
CA PHE A 82 -38.95 -8.91 -9.41
C PHE A 82 -40.12 -9.52 -8.61
N LEU A 83 -40.06 -10.84 -8.36
CA LEU A 83 -41.10 -11.56 -7.63
C LEU A 83 -41.10 -11.30 -6.12
N GLN A 84 -39.97 -10.83 -5.54
CA GLN A 84 -39.90 -10.41 -4.14
C GLN A 84 -40.82 -9.22 -3.84
N GLY A 85 -41.10 -8.37 -4.84
CA GLY A 85 -42.00 -7.22 -4.71
C GLY A 85 -41.28 -5.92 -4.40
N SER A 86 -42.03 -4.95 -3.87
CA SER A 86 -41.56 -3.63 -3.49
C SER A 86 -41.70 -3.43 -1.97
N GLU A 87 -41.29 -2.27 -1.45
CA GLU A 87 -41.53 -1.93 -0.04
C GLU A 87 -43.03 -1.87 0.32
N ASN A 88 -43.89 -1.72 -0.68
CA ASN A 88 -45.34 -1.72 -0.58
C ASN A 88 -45.96 -3.12 -0.80
N GLY A 89 -45.14 -4.18 -0.80
CA GLY A 89 -45.58 -5.56 -0.93
C GLY A 89 -45.51 -6.11 -2.36
N ARG A 90 -46.33 -7.13 -2.65
CA ARG A 90 -46.30 -7.82 -3.95
C ARG A 90 -46.76 -6.89 -5.08
N ILE A 91 -45.96 -6.81 -6.13
CA ILE A 91 -46.25 -5.93 -7.28
C ILE A 91 -47.11 -6.58 -8.36
N VAL A 92 -47.16 -7.91 -8.39
CA VAL A 92 -47.96 -8.70 -9.32
C VAL A 92 -48.89 -9.65 -8.57
N ASP A 93 -50.15 -9.68 -8.98
CA ASP A 93 -51.14 -10.64 -8.54
C ASP A 93 -51.48 -11.55 -9.72
N PHE A 94 -50.98 -12.78 -9.71
CA PHE A 94 -51.21 -13.75 -10.78
C PHE A 94 -52.63 -14.34 -10.78
N ALA A 95 -53.37 -14.25 -9.67
CA ALA A 95 -54.77 -14.70 -9.60
C ALA A 95 -55.71 -13.61 -10.12
N GLN A 96 -55.39 -12.34 -9.87
CA GLN A 96 -56.14 -11.18 -10.35
C GLN A 96 -55.19 -10.17 -11.03
N PRO A 97 -54.73 -10.44 -12.27
CA PRO A 97 -53.74 -9.61 -12.98
C PRO A 97 -54.09 -8.13 -13.01
N ASP A 98 -55.36 -7.78 -13.24
CA ASP A 98 -55.85 -6.40 -13.30
C ASP A 98 -55.80 -5.66 -11.94
N LYS A 99 -55.57 -6.36 -10.83
CA LYS A 99 -55.33 -5.78 -9.49
C LYS A 99 -53.84 -5.67 -9.14
N SER A 100 -52.94 -6.04 -10.05
CA SER A 100 -51.50 -5.93 -9.83
C SER A 100 -51.09 -4.47 -9.64
N LEU A 101 -50.35 -4.19 -8.57
CA LEU A 101 -49.82 -2.86 -8.28
C LEU A 101 -49.00 -2.32 -9.46
N LEU A 102 -48.24 -3.18 -10.15
CA LEU A 102 -47.49 -2.82 -11.35
C LEU A 102 -48.39 -2.19 -12.42
N LEU A 103 -49.57 -2.77 -12.69
CA LEU A 103 -50.50 -2.21 -13.68
C LEU A 103 -51.14 -0.91 -13.18
N HIS A 104 -51.42 -0.81 -11.89
CA HIS A 104 -51.98 0.40 -11.30
C HIS A 104 -51.02 1.59 -11.45
N VAL A 105 -49.75 1.44 -11.05
CA VAL A 105 -48.79 2.55 -11.07
C VAL A 105 -48.39 2.98 -12.49
N VAL A 106 -48.39 2.06 -13.47
CA VAL A 106 -48.04 2.42 -14.87
C VAL A 106 -49.22 2.97 -15.68
N THR A 107 -50.46 2.88 -15.17
CA THR A 107 -51.66 3.37 -15.87
C THR A 107 -52.40 4.50 -15.16
N THR A 108 -52.04 4.81 -13.92
CA THR A 108 -52.64 5.93 -13.17
C THR A 108 -52.17 7.30 -13.70
N ASP A 109 -53.05 8.28 -13.65
CA ASP A 109 -52.76 9.69 -13.95
C ASP A 109 -52.37 10.48 -12.69
N ASP A 110 -52.44 9.86 -11.51
CA ASP A 110 -52.04 10.49 -10.25
C ASP A 110 -50.52 10.71 -10.23
N ALA A 111 -50.10 11.97 -10.17
CA ALA A 111 -48.70 12.36 -10.25
C ALA A 111 -47.83 11.79 -9.11
N ASP A 112 -48.42 11.48 -7.94
CA ASP A 112 -47.68 10.95 -6.79
C ASP A 112 -47.44 9.43 -6.89
N PHE A 113 -48.27 8.73 -7.68
CA PHE A 113 -48.23 7.27 -7.82
C PHE A 113 -47.85 6.78 -9.22
N ARG A 114 -47.86 7.66 -10.22
CA ARG A 114 -47.57 7.33 -11.61
C ARG A 114 -46.12 6.96 -11.83
N MET A 115 -45.91 5.86 -12.54
CA MET A 115 -44.60 5.38 -12.98
C MET A 115 -44.54 5.29 -14.51
N PRO A 116 -43.47 5.79 -15.16
CA PRO A 116 -42.39 6.60 -14.59
C PRO A 116 -42.87 7.99 -14.14
N PRO A 117 -42.25 8.59 -13.09
CA PRO A 117 -42.68 9.88 -12.53
C PRO A 117 -42.35 11.08 -13.44
N LYS A 118 -41.51 10.88 -14.45
CA LYS A 118 -41.12 11.89 -15.44
C LYS A 118 -41.22 11.31 -16.84
N GLY A 119 -41.57 12.16 -17.81
CA GLY A 119 -41.63 11.82 -19.24
C GLY A 119 -42.98 11.22 -19.69
N PRO A 120 -43.07 10.82 -20.97
CA PRO A 120 -44.24 10.13 -21.48
C PRO A 120 -44.25 8.73 -20.87
N GLY A 121 -45.18 8.47 -19.95
CA GLY A 121 -45.41 7.12 -19.41
C GLY A 121 -45.78 6.10 -20.49
N LEU A 122 -46.23 4.92 -20.08
CA LEU A 122 -46.51 3.84 -21.02
C LEU A 122 -47.70 4.19 -21.93
N THR A 123 -47.60 3.79 -23.20
CA THR A 123 -48.73 3.80 -24.14
C THR A 123 -49.77 2.75 -23.75
N LYS A 124 -50.98 2.87 -24.30
CA LYS A 124 -52.06 1.90 -24.02
C LYS A 124 -51.69 0.50 -24.49
N GLU A 125 -50.95 0.42 -25.59
CA GLU A 125 -50.44 -0.81 -26.19
C GLU A 125 -49.36 -1.46 -25.33
N GLU A 126 -48.39 -0.67 -24.83
CA GLU A 126 -47.35 -1.15 -23.90
C GLU A 126 -47.97 -1.64 -22.58
N ALA A 127 -48.93 -0.91 -22.02
CA ALA A 127 -49.66 -1.35 -20.81
C ALA A 127 -50.51 -2.61 -21.05
N ALA A 128 -51.06 -2.80 -22.26
CA ALA A 128 -51.78 -4.01 -22.63
C ALA A 128 -50.84 -5.22 -22.73
N LEU A 129 -49.62 -5.04 -23.24
CA LEU A 129 -48.59 -6.09 -23.27
C LEU A 129 -48.15 -6.50 -21.87
N LEU A 130 -47.91 -5.55 -20.96
CA LEU A 130 -47.59 -5.87 -19.55
C LEU A 130 -48.76 -6.60 -18.87
N ARG A 131 -50.01 -6.22 -19.15
CA ARG A 131 -51.19 -6.92 -18.63
C ARG A 131 -51.27 -8.36 -19.12
N LEU A 132 -51.01 -8.59 -20.41
CA LEU A 132 -50.99 -9.93 -20.99
C LEU A 132 -49.84 -10.76 -20.38
N TRP A 133 -48.66 -10.17 -20.23
CA TRP A 133 -47.51 -10.79 -19.59
C TRP A 133 -47.83 -11.27 -18.16
N ILE A 134 -48.46 -10.43 -17.33
CA ILE A 134 -48.85 -10.83 -15.97
C ILE A 134 -49.92 -11.94 -15.98
N ARG A 135 -50.89 -11.89 -16.90
CA ARG A 135 -51.89 -12.97 -17.05
C ARG A 135 -51.26 -14.32 -17.36
N GLU A 136 -50.19 -14.32 -18.14
CA GLU A 136 -49.42 -15.52 -18.45
C GLU A 136 -48.43 -15.92 -17.33
N LYS A 137 -48.60 -15.35 -16.13
CA LYS A 137 -47.75 -15.53 -14.94
C LYS A 137 -46.34 -14.94 -15.09
N ALA A 138 -46.23 -13.85 -15.83
CA ALA A 138 -45.00 -13.12 -16.07
C ALA A 138 -43.85 -14.05 -16.50
N PRO A 139 -44.01 -14.80 -17.62
CA PRO A 139 -42.96 -15.70 -18.10
C PRO A 139 -41.69 -14.89 -18.34
N TRP A 140 -40.59 -15.39 -17.80
CA TRP A 140 -39.28 -14.75 -17.84
C TRP A 140 -38.33 -15.72 -18.55
N GLU A 141 -37.46 -15.20 -19.41
CA GLU A 141 -36.51 -16.05 -20.13
C GLU A 141 -35.49 -16.65 -19.14
N PRO A 142 -35.29 -17.97 -19.09
CA PRO A 142 -34.40 -18.60 -18.12
C PRO A 142 -32.99 -18.01 -18.15
N GLY A 143 -32.51 -17.53 -17.00
CA GLY A 143 -31.17 -16.93 -16.87
C GLY A 143 -31.06 -15.48 -17.38
N PHE A 144 -32.13 -14.90 -17.93
CA PHE A 144 -32.13 -13.48 -18.29
C PHE A 144 -32.11 -12.62 -17.03
N ALA A 145 -31.13 -11.73 -16.96
CA ALA A 145 -31.07 -10.68 -15.96
C ALA A 145 -30.73 -9.37 -16.67
N PHE A 146 -31.41 -8.29 -16.30
CA PHE A 146 -31.09 -6.97 -16.80
C PHE A 146 -29.74 -6.45 -16.26
N THR A 147 -29.29 -7.00 -15.14
CA THR A 147 -27.93 -6.83 -14.62
C THR A 147 -27.39 -8.20 -14.21
N ARG A 148 -26.17 -8.54 -14.62
CA ARG A 148 -25.55 -9.81 -14.21
C ARG A 148 -25.47 -9.88 -12.67
N PRO A 149 -25.77 -11.02 -12.04
CA PRO A 149 -25.46 -11.19 -10.64
C PRO A 149 -23.95 -10.97 -10.44
N ALA A 150 -23.58 -10.17 -9.45
CA ALA A 150 -22.18 -9.97 -9.10
C ALA A 150 -21.57 -11.33 -8.73
N TYR A 151 -20.41 -11.66 -9.29
CA TYR A 151 -19.65 -12.85 -8.89
C TYR A 151 -19.41 -12.80 -7.38
N GLU A 152 -19.83 -13.84 -6.65
CA GLU A 152 -19.53 -13.96 -5.22
C GLU A 152 -18.32 -14.89 -5.04
N PRO A 153 -17.17 -14.38 -4.60
CA PRO A 153 -15.98 -15.20 -4.43
C PRO A 153 -16.21 -16.27 -3.36
N PRO A 154 -15.87 -17.54 -3.64
CA PRO A 154 -15.92 -18.58 -2.61
C PRO A 154 -15.08 -18.18 -1.40
N LEU A 155 -15.66 -18.20 -0.20
CA LEU A 155 -14.94 -17.77 0.99
C LEU A 155 -13.78 -18.72 1.31
N LYS A 156 -14.06 -20.03 1.30
CA LYS A 156 -13.07 -21.06 1.63
C LYS A 156 -12.02 -21.22 0.52
N PRO A 157 -10.76 -21.53 0.88
CA PRO A 157 -9.78 -21.98 -0.10
C PRO A 157 -10.27 -23.26 -0.80
N ARG A 158 -9.90 -23.42 -2.07
CA ARG A 158 -10.20 -24.62 -2.87
C ARG A 158 -8.88 -25.26 -3.27
N GLU A 159 -8.79 -26.57 -3.16
CA GLU A 159 -7.63 -27.32 -3.68
C GLU A 159 -7.64 -27.34 -5.21
N VAL A 160 -6.48 -27.08 -5.80
CA VAL A 160 -6.33 -26.95 -7.25
C VAL A 160 -5.56 -28.14 -7.79
N GLU A 161 -6.20 -28.91 -8.68
CA GLU A 161 -5.52 -29.96 -9.43
C GLU A 161 -4.64 -29.35 -10.52
N LEU A 162 -3.34 -29.66 -10.50
CA LEU A 162 -2.41 -29.10 -11.47
C LEU A 162 -2.52 -29.80 -12.83
N PRO A 163 -2.68 -29.04 -13.95
CA PRO A 163 -2.62 -29.58 -15.31
C PRO A 163 -1.33 -30.38 -15.55
N PRO A 164 -1.28 -31.40 -16.42
CA PRO A 164 -0.07 -32.19 -16.64
C PRO A 164 1.13 -31.34 -17.10
N ILE A 165 2.35 -31.84 -16.89
CA ILE A 165 3.57 -31.19 -17.38
C ILE A 165 3.60 -31.27 -18.90
N VAL A 166 3.79 -30.13 -19.56
CA VAL A 166 3.91 -30.01 -21.02
C VAL A 166 5.19 -29.25 -21.34
N ASN A 167 5.95 -29.70 -22.34
CA ASN A 167 7.20 -29.07 -22.80
C ASN A 167 8.22 -28.81 -21.67
N SER A 168 8.36 -29.76 -20.74
CA SER A 168 9.26 -29.68 -19.58
C SER A 168 8.99 -28.53 -18.59
N ARG A 169 7.85 -27.82 -18.71
CA ARG A 169 7.45 -26.77 -17.77
C ARG A 169 6.80 -27.38 -16.54
N ALA A 170 7.64 -27.72 -15.57
CA ALA A 170 7.21 -28.36 -14.32
C ALA A 170 6.65 -27.38 -13.29
N HIS A 171 6.98 -26.08 -13.42
CA HIS A 171 6.60 -25.06 -12.45
C HIS A 171 5.06 -24.90 -12.38
N PRO A 172 4.44 -24.97 -11.19
CA PRO A 172 2.98 -24.98 -11.07
C PRO A 172 2.26 -23.76 -11.65
N ILE A 173 2.82 -22.55 -11.45
CA ILE A 173 2.28 -21.31 -12.06
C ILE A 173 2.23 -21.46 -13.57
N ASP A 174 3.31 -21.98 -14.18
CA ASP A 174 3.41 -22.11 -15.62
C ASP A 174 2.46 -23.15 -16.18
N ARG A 175 2.23 -24.26 -15.47
CA ARG A 175 1.23 -25.27 -15.84
C ARG A 175 -0.19 -24.68 -15.87
N LEU A 176 -0.54 -23.85 -14.88
CA LEU A 176 -1.85 -23.20 -14.77
C LEU A 176 -2.05 -22.08 -15.80
N VAL A 177 -1.00 -21.29 -16.04
CA VAL A 177 -1.02 -20.23 -17.07
C VAL A 177 -1.09 -20.86 -18.46
N ASP A 178 -0.29 -21.90 -18.73
CA ASP A 178 -0.27 -22.58 -20.03
C ASP A 178 -1.62 -23.21 -20.37
N ALA A 179 -2.28 -23.87 -19.41
CA ALA A 179 -3.61 -24.41 -19.60
C ALA A 179 -4.65 -23.32 -19.91
N SER A 180 -4.57 -22.19 -19.20
CA SER A 180 -5.44 -21.03 -19.42
C SER A 180 -5.16 -20.31 -20.75
N PHE A 181 -3.91 -20.28 -21.21
CA PHE A 181 -3.55 -19.73 -22.52
C PHE A 181 -4.02 -20.65 -23.64
N ALA A 182 -3.87 -21.97 -23.49
CA ALA A 182 -4.34 -22.94 -24.47
C ALA A 182 -5.86 -22.88 -24.67
N SER A 183 -6.63 -22.79 -23.59
CA SER A 183 -8.10 -22.70 -23.68
C SER A 183 -8.59 -21.40 -24.34
N ARG A 184 -7.80 -20.31 -24.22
CA ARG A 184 -8.09 -18.99 -24.80
C ARG A 184 -7.35 -18.72 -26.12
N GLN A 185 -6.61 -19.69 -26.65
CA GLN A 185 -5.80 -19.56 -27.86
C GLN A 185 -4.80 -18.39 -27.80
N ILE A 186 -4.23 -18.13 -26.62
CA ILE A 186 -3.23 -17.10 -26.40
C ILE A 186 -1.83 -17.67 -26.65
N GLN A 187 -1.05 -16.98 -27.49
CA GLN A 187 0.35 -17.33 -27.70
C GLN A 187 1.20 -16.91 -26.51
N ARG A 188 2.15 -17.77 -26.14
CA ARG A 188 3.10 -17.51 -25.05
C ARG A 188 4.10 -16.42 -25.45
N PRO A 189 4.38 -15.45 -24.55
CA PRO A 189 5.48 -14.52 -24.76
C PRO A 189 6.84 -15.23 -24.72
N ALA A 190 7.81 -14.71 -25.48
CA ALA A 190 9.19 -15.20 -25.48
C ALA A 190 9.88 -14.91 -24.13
N ALA A 191 10.93 -15.64 -23.80
CA ALA A 191 11.75 -15.36 -22.61
C ALA A 191 12.57 -14.06 -22.78
N ILE A 192 12.84 -13.37 -21.68
CA ILE A 192 13.77 -12.23 -21.66
C ILE A 192 15.23 -12.67 -21.56
N SER A 193 16.12 -11.79 -22.00
CA SER A 193 17.58 -11.95 -21.83
C SER A 193 18.00 -11.92 -20.36
N ASP A 194 19.22 -12.35 -20.06
CA ASP A 194 19.74 -12.32 -18.68
C ASP A 194 19.91 -10.89 -18.13
N GLY A 195 20.27 -9.91 -18.97
CA GLY A 195 20.38 -8.50 -18.56
C GLY A 195 19.02 -7.91 -18.18
N GLU A 196 17.99 -8.15 -19.02
CA GLU A 196 16.61 -7.78 -18.72
C GLU A 196 16.09 -8.47 -17.46
N PHE A 197 16.38 -9.76 -17.28
CA PHE A 197 15.99 -10.52 -16.09
C PHE A 197 16.65 -9.96 -14.82
N LEU A 198 17.96 -9.70 -14.82
CA LEU A 198 18.66 -9.13 -13.69
C LEU A 198 18.05 -7.79 -13.29
N ARG A 199 17.84 -6.89 -14.25
CA ARG A 199 17.24 -5.58 -13.99
C ARG A 199 15.83 -5.71 -13.43
N ARG A 200 14.99 -6.54 -14.04
CA ARG A 200 13.61 -6.79 -13.61
C ARG A 200 13.57 -7.32 -12.18
N ALA A 201 14.33 -8.38 -11.89
CA ALA A 201 14.35 -9.01 -10.57
C ALA A 201 14.88 -8.07 -9.49
N SER A 202 15.95 -7.32 -9.77
CA SER A 202 16.50 -6.34 -8.81
C SER A 202 15.51 -5.22 -8.49
N LEU A 203 14.86 -4.65 -9.50
CA LEU A 203 13.86 -3.60 -9.31
C LEU A 203 12.60 -4.12 -8.60
N ASP A 204 12.17 -5.34 -8.91
CA ASP A 204 10.94 -5.91 -8.33
C ASP A 204 11.09 -6.41 -6.90
N LEU A 205 12.24 -6.98 -6.56
CA LEU A 205 12.44 -7.63 -5.27
C LEU A 205 13.05 -6.69 -4.23
N ILE A 206 13.92 -5.77 -4.66
CA ILE A 206 14.65 -4.84 -3.78
C ILE A 206 14.63 -3.37 -4.23
N GLY A 207 13.97 -3.06 -5.35
CA GLY A 207 13.78 -1.67 -5.79
C GLY A 207 15.03 -0.92 -6.19
N LEU A 208 16.14 -1.61 -6.46
CA LEU A 208 17.42 -1.02 -6.82
C LEU A 208 17.86 -1.51 -8.19
N LEU A 209 18.65 -0.68 -8.88
CA LEU A 209 19.39 -1.11 -10.04
C LEU A 209 20.57 -2.01 -9.59
N PRO A 210 20.88 -3.08 -10.36
CA PRO A 210 22.11 -3.84 -10.13
C PRO A 210 23.33 -2.95 -10.41
N THR A 211 24.40 -3.10 -9.65
CA THR A 211 25.66 -2.41 -9.95
C THR A 211 26.34 -3.01 -11.19
N PRO A 212 27.24 -2.28 -11.88
CA PRO A 212 28.02 -2.82 -13.00
C PRO A 212 28.82 -4.06 -12.64
N GLU A 213 29.29 -4.17 -11.39
CA GLU A 213 29.99 -5.34 -10.87
C GLU A 213 29.02 -6.53 -10.71
N GLU A 214 27.82 -6.30 -10.17
CA GLU A 214 26.77 -7.32 -10.09
C GLU A 214 26.33 -7.77 -11.50
N TYR A 215 26.19 -6.83 -12.45
CA TYR A 215 25.89 -7.12 -13.85
C TYR A 215 26.97 -7.99 -14.49
N ALA A 216 28.24 -7.59 -14.39
CA ALA A 216 29.36 -8.34 -14.96
C ALA A 216 29.47 -9.75 -14.35
N ALA A 217 29.32 -9.87 -13.02
CA ALA A 217 29.34 -11.15 -12.33
C ALA A 217 28.18 -12.05 -12.79
N PHE A 218 26.97 -11.52 -12.93
CA PHE A 218 25.82 -12.28 -13.37
C PHE A 218 25.92 -12.70 -14.85
N MET A 219 26.48 -11.86 -15.73
CA MET A 219 26.72 -12.24 -17.13
C MET A 219 27.78 -13.35 -17.26
N ALA A 220 28.79 -13.36 -16.37
CA ALA A 220 29.84 -14.38 -16.36
C ALA A 220 29.41 -15.72 -15.72
N ASP A 221 28.31 -15.74 -14.96
CA ASP A 221 27.79 -16.97 -14.37
C ASP A 221 27.08 -17.85 -15.42
N HIS A 222 27.51 -19.10 -15.51
CA HIS A 222 26.96 -20.12 -16.41
C HIS A 222 26.23 -21.25 -15.68
N HIS A 223 26.00 -21.12 -14.37
CA HIS A 223 25.30 -22.13 -13.60
C HIS A 223 23.84 -22.28 -14.07
N PRO A 224 23.31 -23.51 -14.24
CA PRO A 224 21.98 -23.73 -14.83
C PRO A 224 20.80 -23.13 -14.02
N ASP A 225 21.00 -22.87 -12.71
CA ASP A 225 20.00 -22.26 -11.83
C ASP A 225 20.33 -20.81 -11.44
N LYS A 226 21.27 -20.14 -12.14
CA LYS A 226 21.76 -18.78 -11.81
C LYS A 226 20.64 -17.77 -11.51
N ARG A 227 19.52 -17.86 -12.23
CA ARG A 227 18.35 -16.98 -12.05
C ARG A 227 17.65 -17.21 -10.71
N ALA A 228 17.49 -18.45 -10.29
CA ALA A 228 16.92 -18.81 -8.98
C ALA A 228 17.86 -18.37 -7.84
N ARG A 229 19.17 -18.60 -8.00
CA ARG A 229 20.19 -18.15 -7.03
C ARG A 229 20.20 -16.62 -6.87
N LEU A 230 20.07 -15.88 -7.98
CA LEU A 230 19.95 -14.43 -7.94
C LEU A 230 18.72 -14.00 -7.13
N ILE A 231 17.54 -14.57 -7.42
CA ILE A 231 16.30 -14.24 -6.70
C ILE A 231 16.47 -14.46 -5.19
N GLN A 232 17.01 -15.61 -4.78
CA GLN A 232 17.30 -15.91 -3.38
C GLN A 232 18.28 -14.91 -2.78
N SER A 233 19.37 -14.60 -3.49
CA SER A 233 20.35 -13.60 -3.05
C SER A 233 19.72 -12.22 -2.84
N LEU A 234 18.83 -11.78 -3.73
CA LEU A 234 18.13 -10.50 -3.62
C LEU A 234 17.17 -10.49 -2.42
N LEU A 235 16.36 -11.53 -2.24
CA LEU A 235 15.42 -11.63 -1.11
C LEU A 235 16.12 -11.76 0.26
N ASN A 236 17.35 -12.27 0.28
CA ASN A 236 18.19 -12.35 1.47
C ASN A 236 18.87 -11.00 1.83
N ARG A 237 18.80 -9.98 0.97
CA ARG A 237 19.24 -8.61 1.30
C ARG A 237 18.17 -7.93 2.15
N ASP A 238 18.09 -8.33 3.42
CA ASP A 238 17.00 -7.95 4.34
C ASP A 238 16.72 -6.44 4.39
N VAL A 239 17.75 -5.61 4.42
CA VAL A 239 17.62 -4.14 4.45
C VAL A 239 17.04 -3.61 3.14
N ASP A 240 17.58 -4.03 2.00
CA ASP A 240 17.12 -3.54 0.69
C ASP A 240 15.70 -4.02 0.36
N TYR A 241 15.38 -5.28 0.70
CA TYR A 241 14.03 -5.81 0.62
C TYR A 241 13.07 -4.99 1.48
N THR A 242 13.43 -4.78 2.76
CA THR A 242 12.58 -4.05 3.71
C THR A 242 12.29 -2.65 3.21
N GLU A 243 13.33 -1.92 2.80
CA GLU A 243 13.20 -0.53 2.36
C GLU A 243 12.44 -0.40 1.04
N HIS A 244 12.51 -1.40 0.15
CA HIS A 244 11.67 -1.44 -1.05
C HIS A 244 10.19 -1.69 -0.72
N TRP A 245 9.90 -2.77 0.00
CA TRP A 245 8.53 -3.19 0.30
C TRP A 245 7.84 -2.26 1.30
N LEU A 246 8.59 -1.49 2.08
CA LEU A 246 8.04 -0.44 2.94
C LEU A 246 7.18 0.55 2.14
N SER A 247 7.54 0.87 0.90
CA SER A 247 6.73 1.75 0.04
C SER A 247 5.36 1.15 -0.28
N PHE A 248 5.30 -0.15 -0.63
CA PHE A 248 4.06 -0.87 -0.87
C PHE A 248 3.17 -0.91 0.38
N TRP A 249 3.75 -1.24 1.53
CA TRP A 249 3.01 -1.31 2.79
C TRP A 249 2.58 0.06 3.30
N ASN A 250 3.40 1.09 3.13
CA ASN A 250 3.04 2.45 3.50
C ASN A 250 1.81 2.94 2.72
N ASP A 251 1.74 2.67 1.42
CA ASP A 251 0.58 3.00 0.58
C ASP A 251 -0.68 2.23 1.01
N LEU A 252 -0.52 0.93 1.28
CA LEU A 252 -1.63 0.05 1.67
C LEU A 252 -2.14 0.34 3.08
N LEU A 253 -1.26 0.70 4.00
CA LEU A 253 -1.57 0.92 5.42
C LEU A 253 -1.73 2.40 5.75
N ARG A 254 -1.71 3.29 4.75
CA ARG A 254 -1.83 4.75 4.90
C ARG A 254 -0.67 5.38 5.71
N ASN A 255 0.48 4.72 5.87
CA ASN A 255 1.55 5.19 6.76
C ASN A 255 2.49 6.19 6.07
N ASP A 256 2.79 7.33 6.70
CA ASP A 256 3.70 8.34 6.15
C ASP A 256 4.48 9.08 7.25
N TYR A 257 5.42 9.93 6.88
CA TYR A 257 6.31 10.68 7.80
C TYR A 257 5.85 12.10 8.08
N SER A 258 4.73 12.51 7.47
CA SER A 258 4.08 13.81 7.59
C SER A 258 2.62 13.69 7.15
N GLY A 259 1.80 14.72 7.38
CA GLY A 259 0.40 14.73 6.91
C GLY A 259 -0.63 15.01 8.01
N THR A 260 -1.87 15.24 7.59
CA THR A 260 -2.96 15.74 8.45
C THR A 260 -3.25 14.83 9.64
N GLY A 261 -3.16 13.51 9.45
CA GLY A 261 -3.36 12.51 10.51
C GLY A 261 -2.36 12.60 11.67
N PHE A 262 -1.13 13.04 11.41
CA PHE A 262 -0.08 13.17 12.44
C PHE A 262 -0.09 14.55 13.11
N ILE A 263 -0.58 15.58 12.41
CA ILE A 263 -0.65 16.96 12.92
C ILE A 263 -1.72 17.11 14.01
N THR A 264 -2.85 16.39 13.89
CA THR A 264 -3.93 16.46 14.90
C THR A 264 -3.75 15.49 16.06
N GLY A 265 -2.69 14.68 16.06
CA GLY A 265 -2.41 13.66 17.07
C GLY A 265 -3.36 12.46 17.03
N GLY A 266 -4.30 12.42 16.07
CA GLY A 266 -5.27 11.33 15.91
C GLY A 266 -4.64 10.03 15.42
N ARG A 267 -3.51 10.12 14.69
CA ARG A 267 -2.79 8.98 14.15
C ARG A 267 -1.30 9.03 14.49
N LYS A 268 -0.70 7.87 14.77
CA LYS A 268 0.74 7.69 14.99
C LYS A 268 1.38 6.93 13.84
N GLN A 269 2.65 7.20 13.58
CA GLN A 269 3.41 6.46 12.58
C GLN A 269 3.60 5.02 13.06
N ILE A 270 3.48 4.06 12.15
CA ILE A 270 3.80 2.64 12.42
C ILE A 270 5.16 2.25 11.83
N SER A 271 5.93 3.23 11.35
CA SER A 271 7.15 3.03 10.55
C SER A 271 8.18 2.13 11.23
N ARG A 272 8.37 2.26 12.55
CA ARG A 272 9.33 1.43 13.30
C ARG A 272 8.87 -0.02 13.33
N TRP A 273 7.64 -0.28 13.79
CA TRP A 273 7.08 -1.63 13.82
C TRP A 273 7.00 -2.26 12.43
N LEU A 274 6.59 -1.51 11.41
CA LEU A 274 6.48 -2.02 10.05
C LEU A 274 7.85 -2.37 9.48
N TYR A 275 8.87 -1.52 9.70
CA TYR A 275 10.24 -1.80 9.29
C TYR A 275 10.77 -3.06 9.98
N GLU A 276 10.64 -3.17 11.31
CA GLU A 276 11.07 -4.35 12.07
C GLU A 276 10.33 -5.61 11.60
N SER A 277 9.02 -5.52 11.35
CA SER A 277 8.19 -6.64 10.86
C SER A 277 8.68 -7.18 9.51
N LEU A 278 8.99 -6.29 8.56
CA LEU A 278 9.49 -6.69 7.24
C LEU A 278 10.93 -7.21 7.31
N LEU A 279 11.78 -6.57 8.11
CA LEU A 279 13.18 -6.97 8.30
C LEU A 279 13.30 -8.38 8.87
N HIS A 280 12.43 -8.72 9.83
CA HIS A 280 12.38 -10.03 10.45
C HIS A 280 11.46 -11.04 9.74
N ASN A 281 10.91 -10.68 8.57
CA ASN A 281 10.01 -11.52 7.78
C ASN A 281 8.81 -12.04 8.60
N LEU A 282 8.15 -11.15 9.34
CA LEU A 282 6.97 -11.46 10.13
C LEU A 282 5.90 -12.12 9.23
N PRO A 283 5.37 -13.31 9.57
CA PRO A 283 4.32 -13.96 8.81
C PRO A 283 3.12 -13.04 8.54
N TYR A 284 2.56 -13.10 7.32
CA TYR A 284 1.54 -12.13 6.91
C TYR A 284 0.24 -12.20 7.73
N ASP A 285 -0.16 -13.39 8.19
CA ASP A 285 -1.27 -13.57 9.12
C ASP A 285 -1.00 -12.87 10.46
N GLN A 286 0.21 -13.03 11.01
CA GLN A 286 0.61 -12.33 12.23
C GLN A 286 0.68 -10.81 12.01
N LEU A 287 1.24 -10.35 10.90
CA LEU A 287 1.28 -8.94 10.52
C LEU A 287 -0.13 -8.33 10.47
N ALA A 288 -1.09 -9.02 9.83
CA ALA A 288 -2.48 -8.56 9.77
C ALA A 288 -3.16 -8.59 11.16
N SER A 289 -2.91 -9.63 11.95
CA SER A 289 -3.45 -9.76 13.31
C SER A 289 -2.94 -8.64 14.22
N GLU A 290 -1.64 -8.33 14.20
CA GLU A 290 -1.04 -7.26 15.00
C GLU A 290 -1.43 -5.86 14.53
N LEU A 291 -1.85 -5.70 13.28
CA LEU A 291 -2.44 -4.44 12.81
C LEU A 291 -3.88 -4.27 13.31
N ILE A 292 -4.70 -5.33 13.25
CA ILE A 292 -6.12 -5.29 13.64
C ILE A 292 -6.29 -5.26 15.16
N ALA A 293 -5.49 -6.05 15.88
CA ALA A 293 -5.46 -6.15 17.33
C ALA A 293 -4.03 -5.88 17.86
N PRO A 294 -3.62 -4.60 17.94
CA PRO A 294 -2.27 -4.20 18.33
C PRO A 294 -1.80 -4.80 19.66
N PRO A 295 -0.67 -5.52 19.69
CA PRO A 295 -0.08 -6.00 20.94
C PRO A 295 0.60 -4.87 21.74
N SER A 296 0.93 -3.77 21.06
CA SER A 296 1.54 -2.58 21.64
C SER A 296 1.08 -1.31 20.91
N ILE A 297 1.54 -0.14 21.35
CA ILE A 297 1.22 1.14 20.71
C ILE A 297 1.87 1.31 19.33
N GLU A 298 2.90 0.53 18.99
CA GLU A 298 3.73 0.72 17.81
C GLU A 298 3.00 0.39 16.48
N SER A 299 2.09 -0.59 16.46
CA SER A 299 1.27 -0.94 15.28
C SER A 299 -0.11 -0.26 15.27
N ARG A 300 -0.51 0.34 16.39
CA ARG A 300 -1.87 0.88 16.60
C ARG A 300 -2.25 2.00 15.63
N GLY A 301 -1.26 2.75 15.16
CA GLY A 301 -1.47 3.85 14.20
C GLY A 301 -2.13 3.46 12.88
N TYR A 302 -2.26 2.17 12.56
CA TYR A 302 -3.02 1.70 11.41
C TYR A 302 -4.54 1.76 11.60
N ILE A 303 -5.05 1.28 12.73
CA ILE A 303 -6.48 1.25 13.05
C ILE A 303 -6.99 2.59 13.57
N ASP A 304 -6.10 3.42 14.13
CA ASP A 304 -6.42 4.79 14.50
C ASP A 304 -6.66 5.65 13.23
N GLY A 305 -7.84 6.27 13.16
CA GLY A 305 -8.24 7.12 12.02
C GLY A 305 -7.74 8.56 12.11
N ILE A 306 -7.92 9.32 11.03
CA ILE A 306 -7.65 10.77 11.02
C ILE A 306 -8.77 11.49 11.77
N THR A 307 -8.42 12.18 12.85
CA THR A 307 -9.31 13.11 13.55
C THR A 307 -9.23 14.48 12.89
N TRP A 308 -10.24 14.84 12.12
CA TRP A 308 -10.35 16.15 11.47
C TRP A 308 -10.85 17.22 12.45
N ARG A 309 -10.51 18.49 12.20
CA ARG A 309 -11.04 19.62 12.98
C ARG A 309 -12.43 20.00 12.48
N GLY A 310 -13.36 20.24 13.41
CA GLY A 310 -14.74 20.64 13.10
C GLY A 310 -15.67 19.46 12.84
N THR A 311 -16.85 19.75 12.30
CA THR A 311 -17.87 18.73 11.97
C THR A 311 -17.44 17.97 10.72
N VAL A 312 -17.31 16.65 10.84
CA VAL A 312 -17.03 15.74 9.71
C VAL A 312 -18.30 15.05 9.24
N SER A 313 -18.30 14.62 7.98
CA SER A 313 -19.33 13.73 7.48
C SER A 313 -19.32 12.39 8.24
N ALA A 314 -20.47 11.74 8.35
CA ALA A 314 -20.59 10.46 9.04
C ALA A 314 -19.68 9.39 8.43
N GLY A 315 -19.51 9.42 7.11
CA GLY A 315 -18.60 8.56 6.35
C GLY A 315 -17.09 8.80 6.58
N GLN A 316 -16.73 9.82 7.37
CA GLN A 316 -15.35 10.17 7.72
C GLN A 316 -15.04 10.02 9.21
N THR A 317 -15.97 9.47 9.99
CA THR A 317 -15.72 9.12 11.40
C THR A 317 -14.61 8.07 11.51
N VAL A 318 -13.89 8.04 12.64
CA VAL A 318 -12.74 7.14 12.82
C VAL A 318 -13.17 5.66 12.80
N GLU A 319 -14.38 5.36 13.26
CA GLU A 319 -14.99 4.04 13.22
C GLU A 319 -15.23 3.57 11.78
N ILE A 320 -15.73 4.45 10.92
CA ILE A 320 -15.95 4.13 9.50
C ILE A 320 -14.63 4.02 8.74
N GLN A 321 -13.66 4.90 9.03
CA GLN A 321 -12.32 4.79 8.46
C GLN A 321 -11.65 3.45 8.81
N PHE A 322 -11.87 2.92 10.01
CA PHE A 322 -11.40 1.59 10.41
C PHE A 322 -11.99 0.50 9.50
N ALA A 323 -13.31 0.48 9.32
CA ALA A 323 -14.00 -0.50 8.46
C ALA A 323 -13.51 -0.45 7.01
N GLN A 324 -13.40 0.76 6.45
CA GLN A 324 -12.81 0.98 5.12
C GLN A 324 -11.39 0.43 5.04
N SER A 325 -10.59 0.63 6.10
CA SER A 325 -9.19 0.24 6.09
C SER A 325 -8.98 -1.26 6.13
N VAL A 326 -9.60 -1.95 7.07
CA VAL A 326 -9.45 -3.42 7.18
C VAL A 326 -10.10 -4.14 5.99
N GLY A 327 -11.24 -3.63 5.49
CA GLY A 327 -11.90 -4.17 4.30
C GLY A 327 -11.03 -4.04 3.05
N GLN A 328 -10.47 -2.85 2.81
CA GLN A 328 -9.66 -2.62 1.62
C GLN A 328 -8.31 -3.33 1.77
N SER A 329 -7.58 -3.16 2.87
CA SER A 329 -6.22 -3.72 3.04
C SER A 329 -6.17 -5.24 3.06
N PHE A 330 -7.17 -5.94 3.58
CA PHE A 330 -7.05 -7.39 3.81
C PHE A 330 -8.05 -8.25 3.03
N LEU A 331 -9.14 -7.66 2.52
CA LEU A 331 -10.20 -8.40 1.84
C LEU A 331 -10.45 -7.95 0.40
N GLY A 332 -9.78 -6.88 -0.04
CA GLY A 332 -10.03 -6.25 -1.35
C GLY A 332 -11.47 -5.78 -1.47
N ILE A 333 -12.04 -5.25 -0.38
CA ILE A 333 -13.40 -4.70 -0.29
C ILE A 333 -13.33 -3.19 -0.16
N ASN A 334 -14.04 -2.47 -1.02
CA ASN A 334 -14.11 -1.02 -0.93
C ASN A 334 -15.40 -0.54 -0.23
N PHE A 335 -15.35 -0.37 1.09
CA PHE A 335 -16.49 0.16 1.85
C PHE A 335 -16.71 1.68 1.71
N LYS A 336 -15.95 2.39 0.86
CA LYS A 336 -16.07 3.85 0.76
C LYS A 336 -17.46 4.29 0.31
N CYS A 337 -18.04 3.65 -0.71
CA CYS A 337 -19.42 3.90 -1.11
C CYS A 337 -20.40 3.45 -0.03
N ALA A 338 -20.24 2.19 0.41
CA ALA A 338 -21.05 1.55 1.45
C ALA A 338 -21.14 2.37 2.75
N SER A 339 -20.14 3.20 3.06
CA SER A 339 -20.13 3.98 4.30
C SER A 339 -21.11 5.17 4.36
N CYS A 340 -21.71 5.56 3.23
CA CYS A 340 -22.74 6.60 3.18
C CYS A 340 -24.09 6.05 2.71
N HIS A 341 -24.09 5.09 1.79
CA HIS A 341 -25.28 4.44 1.26
C HIS A 341 -24.89 3.05 0.75
N ASP A 342 -25.84 2.18 0.45
CA ASP A 342 -25.52 0.89 -0.19
C ASP A 342 -24.73 1.12 -1.48
N SER A 343 -23.67 0.35 -1.70
CA SER A 343 -22.77 0.56 -2.83
C SER A 343 -23.52 0.53 -4.16
N PHE A 344 -23.15 1.43 -5.07
CA PHE A 344 -23.74 1.44 -6.41
C PHE A 344 -23.02 0.53 -7.41
N VAL A 345 -21.80 0.11 -7.06
CA VAL A 345 -20.85 -0.56 -7.95
C VAL A 345 -20.64 -2.03 -7.59
N ASP A 346 -20.95 -2.41 -6.36
CA ASP A 346 -20.80 -3.77 -5.84
C ASP A 346 -21.91 -4.08 -4.81
N ARG A 347 -21.87 -5.27 -4.20
CA ARG A 347 -22.95 -5.75 -3.31
C ARG A 347 -22.94 -5.18 -1.89
N TRP A 348 -21.93 -4.40 -1.51
CA TRP A 348 -21.69 -4.05 -0.12
C TRP A 348 -22.72 -3.05 0.40
N LYS A 349 -23.34 -3.37 1.53
CA LYS A 349 -24.41 -2.58 2.12
C LYS A 349 -23.89 -1.63 3.20
N LEU A 350 -24.69 -0.60 3.45
CA LEU A 350 -24.49 0.35 4.54
C LEU A 350 -24.37 -0.35 5.90
N ASP A 351 -25.26 -1.30 6.16
CA ASP A 351 -25.29 -2.05 7.40
C ASP A 351 -24.02 -2.93 7.58
N GLU A 352 -23.38 -3.40 6.50
CA GLU A 352 -22.10 -4.15 6.54
C GLU A 352 -20.92 -3.25 6.91
N ALA A 353 -20.83 -2.06 6.29
CA ALA A 353 -19.77 -1.09 6.62
C ALA A 353 -19.88 -0.63 8.08
N TYR A 354 -21.09 -0.31 8.54
CA TYR A 354 -21.34 0.11 9.92
C TYR A 354 -21.16 -1.02 10.94
N GLY A 355 -21.51 -2.26 10.58
CA GLY A 355 -21.30 -3.42 11.45
C GLY A 355 -19.83 -3.70 11.73
N LEU A 356 -18.99 -3.59 10.70
CA LEU A 356 -17.54 -3.71 10.85
C LEU A 356 -16.95 -2.53 11.62
N ALA A 357 -17.47 -1.31 11.41
CA ALA A 357 -17.07 -0.10 12.15
C ALA A 357 -17.40 -0.20 13.65
N ALA A 358 -18.54 -0.79 13.99
CA ALA A 358 -18.98 -0.98 15.38
C ALA A 358 -18.06 -1.91 16.19
N ILE A 359 -17.27 -2.78 15.55
CA ILE A 359 -16.23 -3.57 16.22
C ILE A 359 -15.23 -2.65 16.93
N TYR A 360 -14.77 -1.60 16.23
CA TYR A 360 -13.81 -0.62 16.72
C TYR A 360 -14.43 0.44 17.66
N SER A 361 -15.74 0.68 17.57
CA SER A 361 -16.37 1.75 18.36
C SER A 361 -16.37 1.48 19.86
N THR A 362 -16.07 2.48 20.69
CA THR A 362 -16.20 2.39 22.16
C THR A 362 -17.56 2.86 22.68
N ARG A 363 -18.49 3.19 21.78
CA ARG A 363 -19.82 3.74 22.07
C ARG A 363 -20.85 3.16 21.09
N PRO A 364 -22.16 3.25 21.37
CA PRO A 364 -23.17 2.96 20.37
C PRO A 364 -22.96 3.82 19.11
N LEU A 365 -22.96 3.19 17.94
CA LEU A 365 -22.72 3.85 16.66
C LEU A 365 -24.04 3.92 15.89
N GLU A 366 -24.60 5.11 15.73
CA GLU A 366 -25.83 5.31 14.94
C GLU A 366 -25.52 5.21 13.44
N ILE A 367 -26.35 4.48 12.69
CA ILE A 367 -26.24 4.35 11.24
C ILE A 367 -26.74 5.63 10.59
N HIS A 368 -25.91 6.25 9.74
CA HIS A 368 -26.29 7.42 8.95
C HIS A 368 -26.35 7.05 7.48
N ARG A 369 -27.36 7.57 6.77
CA ARG A 369 -27.40 7.56 5.30
C ARG A 369 -26.95 8.92 4.80
N CYS A 370 -25.79 8.97 4.16
CA CYS A 370 -24.97 10.17 3.98
C CYS A 370 -24.71 10.78 5.37
N ASP A 371 -25.19 11.99 5.63
CA ASP A 371 -25.07 12.64 6.95
C ASP A 371 -26.38 12.64 7.75
N LYS A 372 -27.40 11.90 7.29
CA LYS A 372 -28.71 11.84 7.96
C LYS A 372 -28.79 10.63 8.90
N PRO A 373 -29.03 10.82 10.20
CA PRO A 373 -29.25 9.71 11.13
C PRO A 373 -30.48 8.89 10.74
N THR A 374 -30.40 7.57 10.88
CA THR A 374 -31.50 6.65 10.57
C THR A 374 -32.31 6.23 11.80
N GLY A 375 -31.87 6.58 13.01
CA GLY A 375 -32.45 6.09 14.27
C GLY A 375 -32.08 4.65 14.62
N ARG A 376 -31.36 3.92 13.74
CA ARG A 376 -30.89 2.55 13.98
C ARG A 376 -29.45 2.57 14.50
N MET A 377 -29.18 1.77 15.53
CA MET A 377 -27.82 1.56 16.03
C MET A 377 -27.17 0.37 15.31
N ALA A 378 -25.90 0.52 14.93
CA ALA A 378 -25.10 -0.54 14.36
C ALA A 378 -24.72 -1.56 15.42
N ASN A 379 -24.88 -2.85 15.10
CA ASN A 379 -24.36 -3.94 15.91
C ASN A 379 -23.01 -4.39 15.34
N ALA A 380 -22.03 -4.61 16.20
CA ALA A 380 -20.73 -5.13 15.77
C ALA A 380 -20.87 -6.54 15.20
N TYR A 381 -20.46 -6.75 13.95
CA TYR A 381 -20.44 -8.08 13.34
C TYR A 381 -19.39 -8.21 12.23
N TRP A 382 -18.96 -9.45 12.00
CA TRP A 382 -18.13 -9.91 10.91
C TRP A 382 -19.00 -10.27 9.69
N PRO A 383 -18.73 -9.71 8.49
CA PRO A 383 -19.57 -9.92 7.31
C PRO A 383 -19.65 -11.34 6.75
N PHE A 384 -18.79 -12.27 7.20
CA PHE A 384 -18.75 -13.65 6.71
C PHE A 384 -19.03 -14.65 7.86
N PRO A 385 -20.31 -14.83 8.24
CA PRO A 385 -20.70 -15.62 9.41
C PRO A 385 -20.29 -17.10 9.33
N GLU A 386 -19.94 -17.61 8.15
CA GLU A 386 -19.50 -18.97 7.91
C GLU A 386 -18.22 -19.34 8.67
N LEU A 387 -17.40 -18.35 9.03
CA LEU A 387 -16.15 -18.53 9.79
C LEU A 387 -16.32 -18.32 11.29
N GLY A 388 -17.51 -17.90 11.71
CA GLY A 388 -17.81 -17.45 13.06
C GLY A 388 -18.20 -15.98 13.12
N GLN A 389 -18.29 -15.46 14.35
CA GLN A 389 -18.83 -14.14 14.61
C GLN A 389 -18.12 -13.48 15.80
N VAL A 390 -18.09 -12.15 15.82
CA VAL A 390 -17.65 -11.37 16.99
C VAL A 390 -18.78 -11.25 18.02
N ASP A 391 -18.43 -11.12 19.29
CA ASP A 391 -19.40 -10.83 20.34
C ASP A 391 -19.65 -9.31 20.39
N PRO A 392 -20.84 -8.81 20.02
CA PRO A 392 -21.12 -7.39 20.02
C PRO A 392 -21.09 -6.76 21.43
N ALA A 393 -21.30 -7.56 22.48
CA ALA A 393 -21.30 -7.08 23.86
C ALA A 393 -19.90 -7.02 24.48
N ALA A 394 -18.90 -7.68 23.87
CA ALA A 394 -17.54 -7.70 24.39
C ALA A 394 -16.87 -6.31 24.33
N PRO A 395 -15.91 -6.00 25.22
CA PRO A 395 -15.12 -4.78 25.13
C PRO A 395 -14.39 -4.66 23.77
N ARG A 396 -14.16 -3.43 23.30
CA ARG A 396 -13.53 -3.16 21.99
C ARG A 396 -12.30 -4.02 21.74
N ASP A 397 -11.37 -4.07 22.69
CA ASP A 397 -10.09 -4.76 22.50
C ASP A 397 -10.27 -6.28 22.35
N GLN A 398 -11.31 -6.85 22.97
CA GLN A 398 -11.68 -8.25 22.75
C GLN A 398 -12.35 -8.47 21.39
N ARG A 399 -13.21 -7.54 20.94
CA ARG A 399 -13.81 -7.60 19.60
C ARG A 399 -12.76 -7.46 18.49
N LEU A 400 -11.74 -6.61 18.68
CA LEU A 400 -10.60 -6.51 17.76
C LEU A 400 -9.80 -7.81 17.68
N LYS A 401 -9.55 -8.49 18.82
CA LYS A 401 -8.91 -9.82 18.84
C LYS A 401 -9.75 -10.88 18.12
N GLN A 402 -11.08 -10.87 18.31
CA GLN A 402 -11.99 -11.76 17.58
C GLN A 402 -11.96 -11.48 16.07
N LEU A 403 -12.00 -10.20 15.67
CA LEU A 403 -11.89 -9.81 14.26
C LEU A 403 -10.55 -10.23 13.66
N ALA A 404 -9.43 -10.03 14.37
CA ALA A 404 -8.11 -10.47 13.93
C ALA A 404 -8.10 -11.98 13.67
N SER A 405 -8.63 -12.78 14.61
CA SER A 405 -8.75 -14.24 14.46
C SER A 405 -9.65 -14.67 13.30
N LEU A 406 -10.73 -13.94 13.02
CA LEU A 406 -11.63 -14.24 11.89
C LEU A 406 -11.00 -13.83 10.55
N MET A 407 -10.30 -12.69 10.53
CA MET A 407 -9.58 -12.20 9.35
C MET A 407 -8.51 -13.20 8.91
N THR A 408 -7.72 -13.72 9.85
CA THR A 408 -6.61 -14.63 9.58
C THR A 408 -6.99 -16.10 9.67
N HIS A 409 -8.29 -16.40 9.82
CA HIS A 409 -8.78 -17.77 9.92
C HIS A 409 -8.31 -18.61 8.71
N PRO A 410 -7.87 -19.87 8.88
CA PRO A 410 -7.35 -20.68 7.77
C PRO A 410 -8.35 -20.89 6.63
N GLU A 411 -9.65 -20.94 6.94
CA GLU A 411 -10.71 -21.02 5.92
C GLU A 411 -11.10 -19.66 5.32
N ASN A 412 -10.48 -18.55 5.72
CA ASN A 412 -10.66 -17.26 5.05
C ASN A 412 -9.77 -17.17 3.82
N GLY A 413 -10.12 -17.91 2.76
CA GLY A 413 -9.37 -17.88 1.49
C GLY A 413 -9.37 -16.50 0.83
N ARG A 414 -10.33 -15.62 1.17
CA ARG A 414 -10.35 -14.25 0.67
C ARG A 414 -9.14 -13.43 1.14
N PHE A 415 -8.70 -13.64 2.38
CA PHE A 415 -7.54 -12.97 2.95
C PHE A 415 -6.26 -13.29 2.14
N THR A 416 -6.00 -14.58 1.92
CA THR A 416 -4.82 -15.03 1.16
C THR A 416 -4.89 -14.66 -0.31
N ARG A 417 -6.05 -14.85 -0.97
CA ARG A 417 -6.25 -14.43 -2.37
C ARG A 417 -5.98 -12.94 -2.60
N THR A 418 -6.38 -12.10 -1.66
CA THR A 418 -6.20 -10.64 -1.78
C THR A 418 -4.72 -10.27 -1.84
N ILE A 419 -3.89 -10.78 -0.91
CA ILE A 419 -2.46 -10.42 -0.89
C ILE A 419 -1.70 -11.02 -2.07
N VAL A 420 -1.94 -12.28 -2.44
CA VAL A 420 -1.22 -12.89 -3.57
C VAL A 420 -1.60 -12.24 -4.90
N ASN A 421 -2.85 -11.78 -5.05
CA ASN A 421 -3.26 -11.00 -6.22
C ASN A 421 -2.52 -9.66 -6.31
N ARG A 422 -2.22 -9.02 -5.17
CA ARG A 422 -1.44 -7.78 -5.12
C ARG A 422 0.04 -8.00 -5.39
N LEU A 423 0.64 -9.06 -4.84
CA LEU A 423 2.02 -9.45 -5.15
C LEU A 423 2.15 -9.79 -6.65
N TRP A 424 1.21 -10.57 -7.19
CA TRP A 424 1.13 -10.86 -8.62
C TRP A 424 1.04 -9.58 -9.44
N HIS A 425 0.13 -8.67 -9.11
CA HIS A 425 0.05 -7.37 -9.79
C HIS A 425 1.35 -6.58 -9.69
N ARG A 426 2.01 -6.57 -8.52
CA ARG A 426 3.28 -5.88 -8.33
C ARG A 426 4.40 -6.42 -9.21
N LEU A 427 4.40 -7.71 -9.54
CA LEU A 427 5.41 -8.31 -10.42
C LEU A 427 5.00 -8.31 -11.90
N MET A 428 3.72 -8.50 -12.19
CA MET A 428 3.19 -8.78 -13.53
C MET A 428 2.48 -7.59 -14.19
N GLY A 429 2.24 -6.49 -13.47
CA GLY A 429 1.59 -5.28 -13.99
C GLY A 429 0.07 -5.37 -14.16
N ARG A 430 -0.53 -6.52 -13.86
CA ARG A 430 -1.99 -6.73 -13.82
C ARG A 430 -2.32 -7.80 -12.78
N GLY A 431 -3.35 -7.57 -11.97
CA GLY A 431 -3.86 -8.57 -11.02
C GLY A 431 -4.63 -9.69 -11.74
N ILE A 432 -4.63 -10.89 -11.16
CA ILE A 432 -5.49 -12.01 -11.60
C ILE A 432 -6.98 -11.62 -11.45
N VAL A 433 -7.29 -10.88 -10.38
CA VAL A 433 -8.51 -10.08 -10.25
C VAL A 433 -8.11 -8.62 -10.40
N HIS A 434 -8.80 -7.89 -11.27
CA HIS A 434 -8.50 -6.48 -11.53
C HIS A 434 -9.79 -5.68 -11.76
N PRO A 435 -9.98 -4.51 -11.12
CA PRO A 435 -9.11 -3.82 -10.14
C PRO A 435 -8.82 -4.58 -8.83
N LEU A 436 -7.72 -4.26 -8.13
CA LEU A 436 -7.28 -5.01 -6.93
C LEU A 436 -8.21 -4.87 -5.72
N ASP A 437 -8.97 -3.79 -5.63
CA ASP A 437 -9.93 -3.54 -4.54
C ASP A 437 -11.37 -3.91 -4.93
N ALA A 438 -11.51 -4.71 -5.98
CA ALA A 438 -12.78 -5.24 -6.46
C ALA A 438 -12.70 -6.76 -6.51
N MET A 439 -12.37 -7.40 -5.38
CA MET A 439 -12.26 -8.86 -5.28
C MET A 439 -13.60 -9.59 -5.53
N GLN A 440 -14.70 -8.85 -5.70
CA GLN A 440 -16.02 -9.29 -6.20
C GLN A 440 -16.04 -9.51 -7.72
N SER A 441 -14.96 -9.16 -8.42
CA SER A 441 -14.84 -9.39 -9.85
C SER A 441 -14.36 -10.82 -10.09
N GLU A 442 -14.87 -11.44 -11.16
CA GLU A 442 -14.46 -12.79 -11.54
C GLU A 442 -12.95 -12.82 -11.88
N PRO A 443 -12.17 -13.74 -11.29
CA PRO A 443 -10.75 -13.87 -11.60
C PRO A 443 -10.56 -14.37 -13.04
N GLU A 444 -9.57 -13.83 -13.75
CA GLU A 444 -9.24 -14.32 -15.08
C GLU A 444 -8.70 -15.76 -15.08
N ASN A 445 -8.10 -16.17 -13.95
CA ASN A 445 -7.64 -17.53 -13.73
C ASN A 445 -7.87 -17.89 -12.25
N ALA A 446 -9.03 -18.47 -11.95
CA ALA A 446 -9.41 -18.88 -10.59
C ALA A 446 -8.45 -19.93 -10.01
N ASP A 447 -8.01 -20.90 -10.82
CA ASP A 447 -7.07 -21.94 -10.39
C ASP A 447 -5.72 -21.37 -9.99
N LEU A 448 -5.18 -20.43 -10.76
CA LEU A 448 -3.93 -19.76 -10.40
C LEU A 448 -4.07 -18.96 -9.10
N LEU A 449 -5.18 -18.23 -8.94
CA LEU A 449 -5.43 -17.43 -7.74
C LEU A 449 -5.54 -18.31 -6.48
N ASP A 450 -6.33 -19.39 -6.56
CA ASP A 450 -6.49 -20.36 -5.47
C ASP A 450 -5.17 -21.07 -5.16
N TYR A 451 -4.41 -21.47 -6.18
CA TYR A 451 -3.15 -22.16 -6.00
C TYR A 451 -2.13 -21.28 -5.27
N LEU A 452 -1.98 -20.01 -5.67
CA LEU A 452 -1.10 -19.07 -4.99
C LEU A 452 -1.55 -18.79 -3.55
N ALA A 453 -2.86 -18.68 -3.33
CA ALA A 453 -3.42 -18.47 -2.00
C ALA A 453 -3.14 -19.66 -1.06
N ASN A 454 -3.29 -20.89 -1.55
CA ASN A 454 -2.95 -22.11 -0.80
C ASN A 454 -1.45 -22.25 -0.61
N HIS A 455 -0.64 -21.88 -1.62
CA HIS A 455 0.82 -21.87 -1.51
C HIS A 455 1.28 -20.97 -0.37
N LEU A 456 0.78 -19.74 -0.29
CA LEU A 456 1.09 -18.81 0.81
C LEU A 456 0.72 -19.42 2.18
N GLN A 457 -0.48 -19.98 2.30
CA GLN A 457 -0.93 -20.59 3.55
C GLN A 457 -0.08 -21.82 3.95
N GLY A 458 0.20 -22.71 3.00
CA GLY A 458 1.02 -23.91 3.21
C GLY A 458 2.47 -23.60 3.58
N HIS A 459 2.93 -22.40 3.26
CA HIS A 459 4.25 -21.87 3.57
C HIS A 459 4.21 -20.84 4.72
N GLN A 460 3.29 -21.03 5.68
CA GLN A 460 3.22 -20.26 6.91
C GLN A 460 3.15 -18.74 6.69
N TYR A 461 2.45 -18.33 5.63
CA TYR A 461 2.24 -16.92 5.28
C TYR A 461 3.54 -16.14 5.00
N ASP A 462 4.60 -16.82 4.55
CA ASP A 462 5.87 -16.20 4.15
C ASP A 462 5.74 -15.49 2.78
N LEU A 463 5.82 -14.16 2.82
CA LEU A 463 5.72 -13.32 1.62
C LEU A 463 6.98 -13.38 0.75
N LYS A 464 8.17 -13.48 1.34
CA LYS A 464 9.42 -13.62 0.56
C LYS A 464 9.42 -14.91 -0.22
N GLN A 465 9.00 -16.01 0.40
CA GLN A 465 8.89 -17.30 -0.27
C GLN A 465 7.84 -17.27 -1.40
N THR A 466 6.71 -16.59 -1.19
CA THR A 466 5.71 -16.40 -2.25
C THR A 466 6.24 -15.56 -3.42
N LEU A 467 7.02 -14.51 -3.14
CA LEU A 467 7.68 -13.71 -4.16
C LEU A 467 8.72 -14.52 -4.94
N GLU A 468 9.55 -15.33 -4.26
CA GLU A 468 10.48 -16.26 -4.88
C GLU A 468 9.76 -17.23 -5.81
N PHE A 469 8.65 -17.82 -5.34
CA PHE A 469 7.85 -18.76 -6.12
C PHE A 469 7.24 -18.12 -7.39
N ILE A 470 6.82 -16.86 -7.32
CA ILE A 470 6.36 -16.14 -8.52
C ILE A 470 7.54 -15.81 -9.44
N ALA A 471 8.64 -15.28 -8.89
CA ALA A 471 9.79 -14.81 -9.66
C ALA A 471 10.57 -15.95 -10.36
N THR A 472 10.51 -17.15 -9.80
CA THR A 472 11.14 -18.35 -10.41
C THR A 472 10.30 -18.95 -11.54
N SER A 473 9.04 -18.52 -11.72
CA SER A 473 8.20 -18.97 -12.84
C SER A 473 8.72 -18.47 -14.19
N GLU A 474 8.52 -19.27 -15.22
CA GLU A 474 8.93 -18.91 -16.58
C GLU A 474 8.04 -17.79 -17.16
N ILE A 475 6.77 -17.67 -16.73
CA ILE A 475 5.89 -16.55 -17.12
C ILE A 475 6.36 -15.22 -16.54
N TYR A 476 6.90 -15.18 -15.31
CA TYR A 476 7.54 -13.98 -14.76
C TYR A 476 8.79 -13.61 -15.55
N GLN A 477 9.49 -14.59 -16.12
CA GLN A 477 10.70 -14.39 -16.93
C GLN A 477 10.41 -14.16 -18.42
N ALA A 478 9.14 -13.96 -18.78
CA ALA A 478 8.73 -13.72 -20.15
C ALA A 478 8.71 -12.23 -20.49
N LYS A 479 8.88 -11.92 -21.77
CA LYS A 479 8.86 -10.57 -22.31
C LYS A 479 7.52 -9.90 -22.02
N THR A 480 7.57 -8.62 -21.68
CA THR A 480 6.35 -7.83 -21.50
C THR A 480 5.56 -7.75 -22.80
N VAL A 481 4.24 -7.81 -22.66
CA VAL A 481 3.30 -7.72 -23.78
C VAL A 481 2.92 -6.26 -24.00
N SER A 482 3.00 -5.80 -25.25
CA SER A 482 2.46 -4.50 -25.65
C SER A 482 0.94 -4.61 -25.75
N VAL A 483 0.24 -3.78 -24.98
CA VAL A 483 -1.22 -3.81 -24.88
C VAL A 483 -1.75 -2.47 -25.39
N SER A 484 -2.66 -2.46 -26.36
CA SER A 484 -3.38 -1.25 -26.80
C SER A 484 -4.31 -0.73 -25.70
N GLU A 485 -4.71 0.55 -25.71
CA GLU A 485 -5.61 1.11 -24.68
C GLU A 485 -6.93 0.32 -24.52
N GLU A 486 -7.52 -0.16 -25.62
CA GLU A 486 -8.72 -1.02 -25.59
C GLU A 486 -8.45 -2.41 -24.99
N SER A 487 -7.20 -2.90 -25.04
CA SER A 487 -6.80 -4.18 -24.45
C SER A 487 -6.20 -4.05 -23.04
N LEU A 488 -5.99 -2.84 -22.51
CA LEU A 488 -5.59 -2.64 -21.11
C LEU A 488 -6.66 -3.17 -20.14
N GLN A 489 -7.93 -3.17 -20.56
CA GLN A 489 -9.04 -3.84 -19.87
C GLN A 489 -9.18 -5.33 -20.20
N ALA A 490 -8.45 -5.83 -21.20
CA ALA A 490 -8.51 -7.22 -21.64
C ALA A 490 -7.73 -8.18 -20.72
N SER A 491 -7.86 -9.46 -21.06
CA SER A 491 -7.26 -10.59 -20.37
C SER A 491 -5.73 -10.52 -20.24
N PHE A 492 -5.19 -11.35 -19.36
CA PHE A 492 -3.76 -11.52 -19.13
C PHE A 492 -3.15 -12.37 -20.26
N HIS A 493 -2.16 -11.79 -20.96
CA HIS A 493 -1.38 -12.43 -22.02
C HIS A 493 0.11 -12.60 -21.66
N GLY A 494 0.51 -12.13 -20.48
CA GLY A 494 1.90 -12.06 -20.02
C GLY A 494 2.13 -10.82 -19.16
N PRO A 495 3.36 -10.66 -18.61
CA PRO A 495 3.73 -9.46 -17.86
C PRO A 495 3.46 -8.18 -18.65
N ARG A 496 3.08 -7.10 -17.97
CA ARG A 496 2.91 -5.77 -18.55
C ARG A 496 4.00 -4.84 -18.04
N ALA A 497 4.49 -3.96 -18.91
CA ALA A 497 5.48 -2.96 -18.52
C ALA A 497 4.90 -2.09 -17.39
N ARG A 498 5.67 -1.94 -16.31
CA ARG A 498 5.30 -1.12 -15.14
C ARG A 498 6.23 0.06 -15.03
N ARG A 499 5.68 1.25 -14.81
CA ARG A 499 6.52 2.42 -14.52
C ARG A 499 7.23 2.21 -13.19
N LEU A 500 8.47 2.67 -13.09
CA LEU A 500 9.16 2.80 -11.82
C LEU A 500 8.29 3.65 -10.88
N SER A 501 8.14 3.20 -9.64
CA SER A 501 7.54 4.06 -8.62
C SER A 501 8.44 5.29 -8.39
N ALA A 502 7.87 6.37 -7.86
CA ALA A 502 8.64 7.54 -7.43
C ALA A 502 9.86 7.15 -6.59
N GLU A 503 9.69 6.19 -5.68
CA GLU A 503 10.76 5.68 -4.83
C GLU A 503 11.85 4.95 -5.63
N GLN A 504 11.48 4.02 -6.52
CA GLN A 504 12.45 3.33 -7.38
C GLN A 504 13.20 4.30 -8.30
N PHE A 505 12.50 5.28 -8.89
CA PHE A 505 13.10 6.28 -9.77
C PHE A 505 14.13 7.13 -9.00
N VAL A 506 13.74 7.69 -7.85
CA VAL A 506 14.63 8.53 -7.05
C VAL A 506 15.80 7.72 -6.47
N ASP A 507 15.56 6.49 -6.01
CA ASP A 507 16.63 5.60 -5.54
C ASP A 507 17.62 5.30 -6.66
N ALA A 508 17.14 5.01 -7.88
CA ALA A 508 17.99 4.76 -9.04
C ALA A 508 18.82 5.99 -9.42
N VAL A 509 18.24 7.20 -9.38
CA VAL A 509 18.99 8.46 -9.55
C VAL A 509 20.07 8.57 -8.48
N TRP A 510 19.72 8.39 -7.20
CA TRP A 510 20.68 8.48 -6.10
C TRP A 510 21.79 7.43 -6.15
N GLN A 511 21.52 6.22 -6.65
CA GLN A 511 22.55 5.20 -6.89
C GLN A 511 23.55 5.66 -7.96
N LEU A 512 23.06 6.22 -9.06
CA LEU A 512 23.89 6.70 -10.17
C LEU A 512 24.71 7.93 -9.79
N THR A 513 24.12 8.85 -9.03
CA THR A 513 24.70 10.17 -8.73
C THR A 513 25.43 10.24 -7.39
N GLY A 514 25.19 9.29 -6.48
CA GLY A 514 25.73 9.35 -5.12
C GLY A 514 25.08 10.41 -4.22
N THR A 515 23.89 10.91 -4.58
CA THR A 515 23.25 12.06 -3.92
C THR A 515 22.17 11.70 -2.92
N ALA A 516 22.14 10.45 -2.44
CA ALA A 516 21.21 10.06 -1.39
C ALA A 516 21.41 10.91 -0.13
N PRO A 517 20.32 11.25 0.59
CA PRO A 517 20.43 11.88 1.90
C PRO A 517 21.28 11.05 2.85
N ARG A 518 22.01 11.71 3.76
CA ARG A 518 22.82 11.01 4.77
C ARG A 518 22.01 10.44 5.93
N LYS A 519 20.78 10.93 6.14
CA LYS A 519 19.94 10.58 7.28
C LYS A 519 18.49 10.36 6.84
N PRO A 520 17.83 9.28 7.31
CA PRO A 520 16.39 9.07 7.06
C PRO A 520 15.53 9.99 7.93
N ASP A 521 14.31 10.29 7.48
CA ASP A 521 13.27 10.93 8.31
C ASP A 521 12.56 9.90 9.20
N ALA A 522 12.48 8.66 8.75
CA ALA A 522 11.93 7.54 9.51
C ALA A 522 12.82 7.22 10.72
N ASN A 523 12.23 7.14 11.91
CA ASN A 523 12.93 6.72 13.13
C ASN A 523 13.06 5.19 13.18
N VAL A 524 13.94 4.64 12.34
CA VAL A 524 14.16 3.20 12.19
C VAL A 524 15.62 2.83 12.36
N VAL A 525 15.86 1.58 12.73
CA VAL A 525 17.19 0.98 12.82
C VAL A 525 17.39 0.17 11.57
N ARG A 526 18.38 0.53 10.76
CA ARG A 526 18.57 -0.05 9.44
C ARG A 526 19.49 -1.26 9.51
N GLY A 527 18.90 -2.43 9.77
CA GLY A 527 19.58 -3.71 9.83
C GLY A 527 19.28 -4.52 11.10
N LYS A 528 19.67 -5.79 11.09
CA LYS A 528 19.43 -6.72 12.20
C LYS A 528 20.55 -6.56 13.23
N LEU A 529 20.18 -6.18 14.45
CA LEU A 529 21.11 -6.16 15.59
C LEU A 529 21.53 -7.60 15.92
N ASP A 530 22.84 -7.84 15.96
CA ASP A 530 23.40 -9.10 16.42
C ASP A 530 23.10 -9.29 17.93
N PRO A 531 22.45 -10.38 18.37
CA PRO A 531 22.25 -10.66 19.78
C PRO A 531 23.54 -10.64 20.62
N SER A 532 24.66 -11.08 20.05
CA SER A 532 25.97 -11.04 20.72
C SER A 532 26.46 -9.61 20.97
N LEU A 533 26.11 -8.67 20.08
CA LEU A 533 26.40 -7.26 20.26
C LEU A 533 25.58 -6.66 21.41
N LEU A 534 24.31 -7.06 21.55
CA LEU A 534 23.47 -6.64 22.67
C LEU A 534 24.03 -7.16 24.00
N GLU A 535 24.44 -8.43 24.06
CA GLU A 535 25.05 -9.02 25.25
C GLU A 535 26.39 -8.34 25.60
N ALA A 536 27.24 -8.09 24.60
CA ALA A 536 28.51 -7.38 24.80
C ALA A 536 28.29 -5.95 25.30
N THR A 537 27.31 -5.24 24.73
CA THR A 537 26.94 -3.88 25.17
C THR A 537 26.45 -3.91 26.61
N ALA A 538 25.57 -4.86 26.96
CA ALA A 538 25.06 -5.02 28.33
C ALA A 538 26.17 -5.25 29.36
N LYS A 539 27.17 -6.08 29.04
CA LYS A 539 28.31 -6.37 29.92
C LYS A 539 29.27 -5.19 30.06
N ALA A 540 29.37 -4.34 29.04
CA ALA A 540 30.31 -3.22 29.00
C ALA A 540 29.75 -1.94 29.63
N MET A 541 28.41 -1.80 29.71
CA MET A 541 27.78 -0.65 30.34
C MET A 541 28.21 -0.53 31.81
N SER A 542 28.53 0.70 32.23
CA SER A 542 29.05 0.97 33.57
C SER A 542 28.27 2.07 34.29
N ALA A 543 27.23 2.63 33.67
CA ALA A 543 26.43 3.70 34.26
C ALA A 543 25.72 3.30 35.55
N GLU A 544 25.79 4.19 36.51
CA GLU A 544 25.11 4.15 37.80
C GLU A 544 24.12 5.30 37.89
N TRP A 545 23.04 5.12 38.65
CA TRP A 545 22.15 6.22 38.98
C TRP A 545 22.85 7.18 39.94
N ILE A 546 22.88 8.46 39.60
CA ILE A 546 23.55 9.51 40.39
C ILE A 546 22.61 10.68 40.68
N TRP A 547 22.86 11.39 41.78
CA TRP A 547 22.21 12.65 42.12
C TRP A 547 23.12 13.54 43.00
N GLY A 548 22.58 14.58 43.65
CA GLY A 548 23.29 15.41 44.62
C GLY A 548 23.22 14.90 46.07
N ASP A 549 23.78 15.68 47.00
CA ASP A 549 23.85 15.35 48.45
C ASP A 549 22.47 15.06 49.07
N SER A 550 21.39 15.61 48.49
CA SER A 550 20.01 15.39 48.93
C SER A 550 19.57 13.91 48.85
N ALA A 551 20.24 13.09 48.04
CA ALA A 551 19.99 11.66 47.90
C ALA A 551 20.88 10.78 48.80
N LEU A 552 21.75 11.38 49.63
CA LEU A 552 22.65 10.63 50.52
C LEU A 552 21.86 9.66 51.42
N ASN A 553 22.43 8.47 51.61
CA ASN A 553 21.86 7.39 52.41
C ASN A 553 20.45 6.94 51.97
N GLY A 554 20.09 7.14 50.70
CA GLY A 554 18.78 6.75 50.17
C GLY A 554 17.64 7.69 50.56
N SER A 555 17.96 8.91 50.99
CA SER A 555 16.97 9.96 51.26
C SER A 555 16.26 10.38 49.96
N SER A 556 14.99 10.77 50.05
CA SER A 556 14.26 11.32 48.90
C SER A 556 14.60 12.79 48.70
N PRO A 557 15.16 13.18 47.54
CA PRO A 557 15.44 14.57 47.22
C PRO A 557 14.21 15.49 47.33
N PRO A 558 14.41 16.80 47.61
CA PRO A 558 13.33 17.76 47.66
C PRO A 558 12.55 17.86 46.35
N ALA A 559 11.24 18.10 46.46
CA ALA A 559 10.41 18.44 45.32
C ALA A 559 10.94 19.69 44.60
N ASN A 560 10.98 19.65 43.28
CA ASN A 560 11.44 20.71 42.37
C ASN A 560 12.93 21.05 42.47
N GLU A 561 13.74 20.21 43.12
CA GLU A 561 15.19 20.34 43.11
C GLU A 561 15.73 20.24 41.68
N THR A 562 16.60 21.19 41.29
CA THR A 562 17.24 21.22 39.98
C THR A 562 18.74 21.32 40.18
N LEU A 563 19.51 20.40 39.61
CA LEU A 563 20.96 20.31 39.75
C LEU A 563 21.62 20.24 38.38
N ALA A 564 22.81 20.83 38.26
CA ALA A 564 23.69 20.64 37.11
C ALA A 564 24.67 19.51 37.42
N PHE A 565 24.92 18.63 36.44
CA PHE A 565 25.86 17.52 36.49
C PHE A 565 26.83 17.63 35.33
N ARG A 566 28.13 17.34 35.55
CA ARG A 566 29.11 17.37 34.46
C ARG A 566 30.13 16.23 34.52
N THR A 567 30.67 15.91 33.35
CA THR A 567 31.89 15.11 33.18
C THR A 567 32.71 15.63 31.99
N THR A 568 33.99 15.29 31.97
CA THR A 568 34.92 15.68 30.92
C THR A 568 35.46 14.46 30.19
N ILE A 569 35.36 14.46 28.85
CA ILE A 569 35.80 13.38 27.99
C ILE A 569 37.04 13.85 27.21
N ASN A 570 38.18 13.19 27.44
CA ASN A 570 39.42 13.47 26.74
C ASN A 570 39.62 12.44 25.62
N LEU A 571 39.77 12.92 24.39
CA LEU A 571 39.88 12.07 23.19
C LEU A 571 41.24 12.27 22.52
N LEU A 572 41.96 11.17 22.35
CA LEU A 572 43.21 11.12 21.57
C LEU A 572 42.94 11.17 20.06
N GLU A 573 41.85 10.58 19.62
CA GLU A 573 41.38 10.57 18.23
C GLU A 573 39.86 10.73 18.17
N VAL A 574 39.33 11.19 17.02
CA VAL A 574 37.88 11.34 16.83
C VAL A 574 37.30 9.94 16.66
N PRO A 575 36.38 9.50 17.54
CA PRO A 575 35.75 8.21 17.38
C PRO A 575 35.01 8.16 16.04
N HIS A 576 35.06 7.01 15.39
CA HIS A 576 34.30 6.77 14.17
C HIS A 576 32.79 6.96 14.42
N LYS A 577 32.30 6.50 15.58
CA LYS A 577 30.94 6.76 16.07
C LYS A 577 30.93 7.03 17.56
N ALA A 578 30.03 7.90 17.99
CA ALA A 578 29.77 8.12 19.39
C ALA A 578 28.26 8.27 19.59
N ALA A 579 27.72 7.54 20.56
CA ALA A 579 26.33 7.62 20.96
C ALA A 579 26.20 7.66 22.47
N MET A 580 25.08 8.23 22.92
CA MET A 580 24.75 8.35 24.32
C MET A 580 23.28 8.06 24.54
N ILE A 581 22.98 7.44 25.67
CA ILE A 581 21.64 7.31 26.21
C ILE A 581 21.56 8.03 27.56
N ILE A 582 20.37 8.50 27.90
CA ILE A 582 20.12 9.25 29.14
C ILE A 582 18.69 8.99 29.64
N SER A 583 18.56 8.83 30.96
CA SER A 583 17.28 8.84 31.66
C SER A 583 17.41 9.69 32.93
N CYS A 584 16.33 10.36 33.31
CA CYS A 584 16.29 11.15 34.54
C CYS A 584 14.89 11.05 35.14
N ASP A 585 14.82 10.82 36.45
CA ASP A 585 13.59 10.99 37.24
C ASP A 585 13.66 12.41 37.84
N ASN A 586 13.02 13.45 37.25
CA ASN A 586 11.92 13.41 36.27
C ASN A 586 12.20 14.07 34.91
N GLU A 587 13.01 15.13 34.87
CA GLU A 587 13.33 15.85 33.64
C GLU A 587 14.83 16.09 33.50
N TYR A 588 15.33 16.15 32.27
CA TYR A 588 16.71 16.56 31.99
C TYR A 588 16.79 17.52 30.81
N THR A 589 17.82 18.36 30.80
CA THR A 589 18.31 19.09 29.62
C THR A 589 19.81 18.91 29.52
N MET A 590 20.35 18.65 28.34
CA MET A 590 21.76 18.31 28.18
C MET A 590 22.47 19.11 27.10
N TYR A 591 23.78 19.27 27.31
CA TYR A 591 24.67 20.08 26.49
C TYR A 591 26.00 19.34 26.32
N ILE A 592 26.58 19.45 25.13
CA ILE A 592 27.95 19.00 24.85
C ILE A 592 28.71 20.21 24.32
N ASN A 593 29.85 20.53 24.93
CA ASN A 593 30.68 21.67 24.53
C ASN A 593 29.89 23.01 24.44
N GLY A 594 28.94 23.22 25.37
CA GLY A 594 28.08 24.42 25.41
C GLY A 594 27.03 24.52 24.29
N LYS A 595 26.73 23.41 23.60
CA LYS A 595 25.64 23.30 22.62
C LYS A 595 24.56 22.35 23.16
N LYS A 596 23.31 22.83 23.23
CA LYS A 596 22.17 22.01 23.63
C LYS A 596 22.01 20.84 22.66
N LEU A 597 21.99 19.63 23.21
CA LEU A 597 21.87 18.39 22.45
C LEU A 597 20.47 17.76 22.58
N GLY A 598 19.79 17.95 23.72
CA GLY A 598 18.43 17.43 23.92
C GLY A 598 17.85 17.72 25.30
N GLU A 599 16.58 17.34 25.48
CA GLU A 599 15.86 17.38 26.76
C GLU A 599 14.86 16.22 26.82
N GLY A 600 14.43 15.84 28.03
CA GLY A 600 13.42 14.83 28.27
C GLY A 600 12.63 15.13 29.54
N LYS A 601 11.35 14.73 29.57
CA LYS A 601 10.42 15.00 30.70
C LYS A 601 9.66 13.78 31.19
N ASN A 602 9.99 12.60 30.69
CA ASN A 602 9.32 11.36 31.02
C ASN A 602 10.36 10.32 31.41
N ARG A 603 10.34 9.92 32.68
CA ARG A 603 11.21 8.89 33.26
C ARG A 603 11.06 7.51 32.64
N GLU A 604 9.92 7.22 32.01
CA GLU A 604 9.66 5.93 31.34
C GLU A 604 10.27 5.87 29.93
N THR A 605 10.78 7.00 29.41
CA THR A 605 11.37 7.08 28.08
C THR A 605 12.83 7.48 28.13
N LEU A 606 13.68 6.67 27.51
CA LEU A 606 15.10 6.97 27.34
C LEU A 606 15.34 7.99 26.24
N GLY A 607 16.15 9.00 26.54
CA GLY A 607 16.82 9.81 25.54
C GLY A 607 17.95 9.02 24.88
N GLY A 608 18.14 9.23 23.58
CA GLY A 608 19.24 8.63 22.82
C GLY A 608 19.74 9.56 21.73
N TYR A 609 21.04 9.81 21.70
CA TYR A 609 21.65 10.90 20.91
C TYR A 609 22.99 10.46 20.31
N SER A 610 23.25 10.85 19.06
CA SER A 610 24.58 10.73 18.45
C SER A 610 25.44 11.93 18.87
N LEU A 611 26.67 11.64 19.29
CA LEU A 611 27.71 12.59 19.66
C LEU A 611 28.81 12.71 18.59
N THR A 612 28.75 11.89 17.54
CA THR A 612 29.82 11.72 16.53
C THR A 612 30.30 13.06 15.96
N GLU A 613 29.39 13.99 15.65
CA GLU A 613 29.73 15.31 15.09
C GLU A 613 30.00 16.39 16.15
N ALA A 614 29.74 16.10 17.42
CA ALA A 614 29.83 17.07 18.51
C ALA A 614 31.16 17.01 19.29
N LEU A 615 31.86 15.88 19.20
CA LEU A 615 33.12 15.63 19.88
C LEU A 615 34.30 16.25 19.12
N LYS A 616 35.31 16.67 19.87
CA LYS A 616 36.53 17.32 19.38
C LYS A 616 37.77 16.56 19.88
N THR A 617 38.81 16.49 19.07
CA THR A 617 40.12 15.94 19.46
C THR A 617 41.04 17.00 20.03
N ASN A 618 42.02 16.55 20.84
CA ASN A 618 43.08 17.39 21.41
C ASN A 618 42.58 18.52 22.33
N GLN A 619 41.35 18.41 22.82
CA GLN A 619 40.80 19.28 23.85
C GLN A 619 39.76 18.52 24.69
N PRO A 620 39.54 18.93 25.96
CA PRO A 620 38.47 18.40 26.79
C PRO A 620 37.09 18.61 26.15
N ASN A 621 36.25 17.56 26.15
CA ASN A 621 34.85 17.65 25.78
C ASN A 621 33.99 17.64 27.05
N GLU A 622 33.31 18.74 27.33
CA GLU A 622 32.44 18.84 28.51
C GLU A 622 31.03 18.38 28.17
N LEU A 623 30.56 17.36 28.89
CA LEU A 623 29.16 16.94 28.90
C LEU A 623 28.50 17.49 30.15
N LEU A 624 27.47 18.32 29.97
CA LEU A 624 26.72 18.98 31.04
C LEU A 624 25.25 18.58 30.95
N VAL A 625 24.66 18.18 32.07
CA VAL A 625 23.25 17.78 32.18
C VAL A 625 22.60 18.53 33.34
N VAL A 626 21.51 19.23 33.07
CA VAL A 626 20.64 19.82 34.11
C VAL A 626 19.50 18.84 34.38
N GLY A 627 19.52 18.21 35.54
CA GLY A 627 18.47 17.29 36.01
C GLY A 627 17.49 18.02 36.92
N LYS A 628 16.20 17.69 36.82
CA LYS A 628 15.14 18.28 37.65
C LYS A 628 14.24 17.20 38.23
N ASN A 629 14.10 17.22 39.55
CA ASN A 629 13.17 16.41 40.29
C ASN A 629 11.81 17.11 40.39
N THR A 630 10.87 16.84 39.50
CA THR A 630 9.53 17.47 39.57
C THR A 630 8.61 16.72 40.53
N GLY A 631 7.69 17.43 41.18
CA GLY A 631 6.75 16.82 42.11
C GLY A 631 6.10 17.83 43.06
N ALA A 632 5.05 17.39 43.74
CA ALA A 632 4.42 18.15 44.83
C ALA A 632 5.06 17.85 46.21
N GLU A 633 5.70 16.69 46.35
CA GLU A 633 6.31 16.19 47.59
C GLU A 633 7.69 15.59 47.28
N ASN A 634 8.52 15.43 48.31
CA ASN A 634 9.84 14.82 48.17
C ASN A 634 9.71 13.40 47.62
N ASN A 635 10.44 13.12 46.55
CA ASN A 635 10.36 11.89 45.78
C ASN A 635 11.76 11.49 45.29
N PRO A 636 11.96 10.21 44.94
CA PRO A 636 13.23 9.75 44.40
C PRO A 636 13.61 10.52 43.14
N ALA A 637 14.89 10.90 43.04
CA ALA A 637 15.47 11.51 41.85
C ALA A 637 16.78 10.81 41.51
N GLY A 638 17.06 10.73 40.21
CA GLY A 638 18.26 10.09 39.73
C GLY A 638 18.51 10.42 38.27
N LEU A 639 19.78 10.54 37.91
CA LEU A 639 20.27 10.70 36.57
C LEU A 639 21.06 9.45 36.17
N PHE A 640 20.78 8.92 35.00
CA PHE A 640 21.49 7.79 34.39
C PHE A 640 21.96 8.19 32.99
N VAL A 641 23.25 8.10 32.73
CA VAL A 641 23.85 8.44 31.42
C VAL A 641 24.87 7.38 31.05
N GLU A 642 24.79 6.86 29.82
CA GLU A 642 25.78 5.92 29.29
C GLU A 642 26.20 6.36 27.89
N LEU A 643 27.50 6.50 27.66
CA LEU A 643 28.09 6.82 26.37
C LEU A 643 28.86 5.60 25.86
N GLN A 644 28.76 5.34 24.55
CA GLN A 644 29.62 4.39 23.85
C GLN A 644 30.30 5.07 22.66
N LEU A 645 31.63 5.01 22.66
CA LEU A 645 32.51 5.49 21.61
C LEU A 645 33.08 4.28 20.85
N ILE A 646 33.09 4.35 19.52
CA ILE A 646 33.61 3.30 18.63
C ILE A 646 34.69 3.90 17.76
N GLN A 647 35.90 3.35 17.81
CA GLN A 647 37.02 3.76 16.98
C GLN A 647 36.96 3.14 15.58
N LYS A 648 37.82 3.61 14.66
CA LYS A 648 37.87 3.09 13.28
C LYS A 648 38.25 1.61 13.19
N ASP A 649 39.03 1.11 14.16
CA ASP A 649 39.40 -0.31 14.27
C ASP A 649 38.29 -1.18 14.90
N GLY A 650 37.15 -0.58 15.26
CA GLY A 650 36.02 -1.24 15.90
C GLY A 650 36.13 -1.36 17.42
N SER A 651 37.22 -0.90 18.04
CA SER A 651 37.36 -0.89 19.50
C SER A 651 36.33 0.03 20.14
N ARG A 652 35.84 -0.35 21.33
CA ARG A 652 34.72 0.32 22.01
C ARG A 652 35.14 0.82 23.38
N GLN A 653 34.76 2.05 23.70
CA GLN A 653 34.92 2.64 25.02
C GLN A 653 33.56 3.05 25.57
N HIS A 654 33.32 2.75 26.84
CA HIS A 654 32.10 3.08 27.56
C HIS A 654 32.39 4.11 28.66
N ILE A 655 31.49 5.09 28.82
CA ILE A 655 31.58 6.13 29.85
C ILE A 655 30.20 6.26 30.49
N GLY A 656 30.04 5.72 31.68
CA GLY A 656 28.81 5.79 32.46
C GLY A 656 28.78 6.97 33.45
N SER A 657 27.58 7.38 33.86
CA SER A 657 27.38 8.20 35.04
C SER A 657 27.89 7.46 36.28
N SER A 658 28.64 8.13 37.13
CA SER A 658 29.26 7.53 38.31
C SER A 658 29.58 8.61 39.34
N THR A 659 30.14 8.23 40.48
CA THR A 659 30.63 9.18 41.50
C THR A 659 31.83 10.01 41.05
N GLU A 660 32.40 9.72 39.86
CA GLU A 660 33.44 10.57 39.24
C GLU A 660 32.85 11.80 38.53
N TRP A 661 31.54 11.80 38.29
CA TRP A 661 30.84 13.00 37.82
C TRP A 661 30.75 14.02 38.94
N GLU A 662 30.60 15.28 38.56
CA GLU A 662 30.41 16.37 39.51
C GLU A 662 29.00 16.94 39.41
N TRP A 663 28.46 17.47 40.50
CA TRP A 663 27.21 18.21 40.52
C TRP A 663 27.34 19.58 41.20
N SER A 664 26.46 20.50 40.84
CA SER A 664 26.34 21.84 41.45
C SER A 664 24.88 22.29 41.50
N PRO A 665 24.44 22.98 42.57
CA PRO A 665 23.14 23.68 42.59
C PRO A 665 23.14 24.94 41.71
N THR A 666 24.32 25.42 41.28
CA THR A 666 24.46 26.57 40.39
C THR A 666 24.17 26.16 38.95
N LEU A 667 23.06 26.67 38.41
CA LEU A 667 22.57 26.31 37.08
C LEU A 667 23.19 27.16 35.97
N PRO A 668 23.42 26.57 34.78
CA PRO A 668 23.86 27.32 33.62
C PRO A 668 22.72 28.15 33.03
N ASP A 669 23.05 29.06 32.11
CA ASP A 669 22.07 29.74 31.28
C ASP A 669 21.33 28.76 30.32
N SER A 670 20.37 29.29 29.56
CA SER A 670 19.59 28.50 28.58
C SER A 670 20.43 27.88 27.44
N LYS A 671 21.69 28.28 27.31
CA LYS A 671 22.66 27.73 26.34
C LYS A 671 23.63 26.75 26.98
N GLY A 672 23.50 26.45 28.28
CA GLY A 672 24.40 25.56 29.00
C GLY A 672 25.74 26.21 29.33
N LYS A 673 25.80 27.55 29.46
CA LYS A 673 27.02 28.30 29.76
C LYS A 673 26.92 29.01 31.10
N TYR A 674 28.09 29.26 31.68
CA TYR A 674 28.25 30.05 32.90
C TYR A 674 29.03 31.32 32.58
N ASP A 675 28.56 32.47 33.08
CA ASP A 675 29.31 33.74 32.98
C ASP A 675 30.62 33.67 33.78
N LEU A 676 30.58 33.01 34.94
CA LEU A 676 31.72 32.62 35.76
C LEU A 676 31.55 31.17 36.18
N GLN A 677 32.60 30.36 36.02
CA GLN A 677 32.56 28.94 36.37
C GLN A 677 32.25 28.76 37.86
N PRO A 678 31.26 27.93 38.23
CA PRO A 678 30.95 27.67 39.62
C PRO A 678 32.14 27.04 40.35
N THR A 679 32.34 27.38 41.61
CA THR A 679 33.39 26.80 42.47
C THR A 679 32.82 25.77 43.45
N ASP A 680 31.52 25.51 43.40
CA ASP A 680 30.73 24.67 44.30
C ASP A 680 30.46 23.26 43.75
N TRP A 681 31.21 22.83 42.72
CA TRP A 681 31.14 21.47 42.20
C TRP A 681 31.57 20.45 43.26
N LYS A 682 30.76 19.40 43.42
CA LYS A 682 31.04 18.27 44.32
C LYS A 682 30.90 16.94 43.58
N PRO A 683 31.58 15.87 44.01
CA PRO A 683 31.34 14.54 43.47
C PRO A 683 29.87 14.14 43.57
N ALA A 684 29.34 13.51 42.52
CA ALA A 684 27.98 13.00 42.47
C ALA A 684 27.78 11.83 43.44
N VAL A 685 26.57 11.72 43.96
CA VAL A 685 26.19 10.70 44.92
C VAL A 685 25.50 9.55 44.19
N LYS A 686 25.99 8.32 44.38
CA LYS A 686 25.34 7.11 43.87
C LYS A 686 23.99 6.90 44.54
N VAL A 687 22.95 6.71 43.75
CA VAL A 687 21.58 6.44 44.19
C VAL A 687 21.24 4.97 43.92
N PRO A 688 20.67 4.22 44.89
CA PRO A 688 20.18 2.88 44.64
C PRO A 688 19.13 2.86 43.52
N ALA A 689 19.29 1.98 42.54
CA ALA A 689 18.32 1.85 41.46
C ALA A 689 16.98 1.31 42.00
N LEU A 690 15.88 1.99 41.68
CA LEU A 690 14.54 1.48 41.97
C LEU A 690 14.14 0.42 40.94
N ASP A 691 13.26 -0.50 41.32
CA ASP A 691 12.76 -1.55 40.40
C ASP A 691 12.11 -0.95 39.15
N VAL A 692 11.32 0.12 39.34
CA VAL A 692 10.68 0.87 38.25
C VAL A 692 11.70 1.50 37.29
N TRP A 693 12.84 1.97 37.80
CA TRP A 693 13.92 2.50 36.97
C TRP A 693 14.60 1.39 36.18
N THR A 694 14.84 0.24 36.83
CA THR A 694 15.57 -0.88 36.25
C THR A 694 14.80 -1.54 35.10
N GLN A 695 13.50 -1.79 35.30
CA GLN A 695 12.63 -2.45 34.32
C GLN A 695 12.45 -1.62 33.03
N HIS A 696 12.35 -0.30 33.16
CA HIS A 696 12.09 0.60 32.03
C HIS A 696 13.35 1.23 31.43
N THR A 697 14.49 1.15 32.10
CA THR A 697 15.74 1.77 31.63
C THR A 697 16.72 0.75 31.05
N LEU A 698 17.12 -0.30 31.78
CA LEU A 698 18.33 -1.06 31.39
C LEU A 698 18.23 -1.84 30.07
N GLN A 699 17.19 -2.67 29.88
CA GLN A 699 17.06 -3.44 28.63
C GLN A 699 16.79 -2.54 27.41
N PRO A 700 15.89 -1.55 27.49
CA PRO A 700 15.72 -0.59 26.40
C PRO A 700 16.99 0.26 26.14
N ALA A 701 17.78 0.57 27.17
CA ALA A 701 19.05 1.28 27.08
C ALA A 701 20.09 0.52 26.24
N ILE A 702 20.30 -0.76 26.57
CA ILE A 702 21.23 -1.64 25.84
C ILE A 702 20.87 -1.67 24.36
N LYS A 703 19.58 -1.94 24.05
CA LYS A 703 19.09 -1.95 22.67
C LYS A 703 19.31 -0.60 22.01
N ARG A 704 18.89 0.50 22.64
CA ARG A 704 18.98 1.85 22.06
C ARG A 704 20.43 2.29 21.79
N LEU A 705 21.36 1.97 22.69
CA LEU A 705 22.77 2.31 22.51
C LEU A 705 23.39 1.53 21.35
N ALA A 706 23.08 0.23 21.25
CA ALA A 706 23.49 -0.59 20.12
C ALA A 706 22.91 -0.09 18.78
N GLU A 707 21.64 0.32 18.76
CA GLU A 707 20.97 0.91 17.59
C GLU A 707 21.64 2.19 17.08
N LEU A 708 21.97 3.11 17.99
CA LEU A 708 22.55 4.41 17.63
C LEU A 708 23.95 4.28 17.02
N ASN A 709 24.67 3.23 17.41
CA ASN A 709 26.02 2.93 16.96
C ASN A 709 26.07 1.84 15.87
N PHE A 710 24.91 1.36 15.41
CA PHE A 710 24.83 0.35 14.37
C PHE A 710 25.36 0.86 13.03
N ASP A 711 25.94 -0.03 12.22
CA ASP A 711 26.53 0.37 10.94
C ASP A 711 25.50 0.58 9.83
N GLN A 712 25.44 1.80 9.32
CA GLN A 712 24.48 2.23 8.29
C GLN A 712 25.19 2.46 6.95
N ASN A 713 26.04 1.53 6.53
CA ASN A 713 26.70 1.59 5.21
C ASN A 713 25.73 1.45 4.02
N HIS A 714 24.41 1.44 4.28
CA HIS A 714 23.38 1.40 3.25
C HIS A 714 22.99 2.81 2.84
N MET A 715 22.91 3.06 1.54
CA MET A 715 22.33 4.28 0.97
C MET A 715 20.94 4.51 1.56
N VAL A 716 20.64 5.70 2.12
CA VAL A 716 19.29 6.00 2.60
C VAL A 716 18.32 5.95 1.43
N ARG A 717 17.26 5.17 1.57
CA ARG A 717 16.24 4.97 0.54
C ARG A 717 15.15 6.02 0.63
N SER A 718 14.60 6.40 -0.51
CA SER A 718 13.52 7.38 -0.66
C SER A 718 12.26 6.99 0.12
N SER A 719 12.04 5.69 0.32
CA SER A 719 10.98 5.14 1.15
C SER A 719 11.07 5.53 2.63
N LEU A 720 12.24 5.97 3.11
CA LEU A 720 12.51 6.38 4.50
C LEU A 720 12.54 7.90 4.71
N VAL A 721 12.32 8.68 3.65
CA VAL A 721 12.29 10.14 3.72
C VAL A 721 10.90 10.68 3.40
N ARG A 722 10.62 11.89 3.85
CA ARG A 722 9.40 12.64 3.51
C ARG A 722 9.36 12.90 2.00
N SER A 723 8.15 12.88 1.46
CA SER A 723 7.95 13.19 0.04
C SER A 723 8.28 14.65 -0.25
N ASP A 724 9.20 14.88 -1.18
CA ASP A 724 9.46 16.17 -1.80
C ASP A 724 8.54 16.39 -3.01
N PHE A 725 8.80 17.45 -3.79
CA PHE A 725 8.02 17.77 -4.98
C PHE A 725 8.21 16.75 -6.10
N LEU A 726 9.46 16.34 -6.36
CA LEU A 726 9.79 15.35 -7.40
C LEU A 726 9.11 14.01 -7.14
N MET A 727 9.12 13.51 -5.91
CA MET A 727 8.43 12.27 -5.58
C MET A 727 6.91 12.38 -5.77
N ARG A 728 6.31 13.54 -5.45
CA ARG A 728 4.86 13.77 -5.66
C ARG A 728 4.51 13.88 -7.15
N SER A 729 5.33 14.55 -7.95
CA SER A 729 5.13 14.66 -9.40
C SER A 729 5.23 13.28 -10.07
N LEU A 730 6.15 12.43 -9.61
CA LEU A 730 6.29 11.01 -9.95
C LEU A 730 5.20 10.08 -9.36
N GLY A 731 4.17 10.63 -8.71
CA GLY A 731 3.00 9.88 -8.26
C GLY A 731 3.12 9.21 -6.89
N ARG A 732 4.06 9.60 -6.02
CA ARG A 732 4.04 9.20 -4.61
C ARG A 732 2.79 9.77 -3.92
N PRO A 733 1.91 8.93 -3.33
CA PRO A 733 0.68 9.42 -2.71
C PRO A 733 0.95 10.11 -1.36
N ASN A 734 0.04 10.99 -0.94
CA ASN A 734 0.05 11.60 0.40
C ASN A 734 -0.40 10.63 1.52
N ARG A 735 -0.85 9.42 1.15
CA ARG A 735 -1.23 8.32 2.06
C ARG A 735 -2.30 8.66 3.11
N ASP A 736 -3.13 9.67 2.87
CA ASP A 736 -4.34 9.94 3.67
C ASP A 736 -5.43 8.86 3.46
N GLN A 737 -5.39 8.18 2.31
CA GLN A 737 -6.27 7.06 1.94
C GLN A 737 -5.43 5.86 1.50
N ILE A 738 -6.03 4.68 1.50
CA ILE A 738 -5.37 3.46 1.02
C ILE A 738 -5.16 3.56 -0.48
N VAL A 739 -3.95 3.26 -0.93
CA VAL A 739 -3.59 3.18 -2.34
C VAL A 739 -3.11 1.77 -2.64
N SER A 740 -3.98 0.96 -3.25
CA SER A 740 -3.66 -0.42 -3.66
C SER A 740 -2.98 -0.49 -5.04
N MET A 741 -3.20 0.52 -5.87
CA MET A 741 -2.63 0.68 -7.21
C MET A 741 -2.27 2.14 -7.45
N ARG A 742 -1.17 2.38 -8.16
CA ARG A 742 -0.81 3.70 -8.67
C ARG A 742 -1.13 3.78 -10.17
N PRO A 743 -1.55 4.93 -10.71
CA PRO A 743 -1.73 5.10 -12.15
C PRO A 743 -0.40 4.85 -12.88
N ASN A 744 -0.49 4.28 -14.08
CA ASN A 744 0.68 4.09 -14.96
C ASN A 744 0.81 5.18 -16.02
N ASP A 745 -0.05 6.19 -16.04
CA ASP A 745 0.00 7.25 -17.05
C ASP A 745 0.96 8.37 -16.65
N LEU A 746 1.67 8.93 -17.62
CA LEU A 746 2.51 10.12 -17.43
C LEU A 746 1.62 11.34 -17.25
N THR A 747 1.78 12.06 -16.14
CA THR A 747 1.03 13.30 -15.91
C THR A 747 1.75 14.49 -16.54
N THR A 748 1.01 15.55 -16.90
CA THR A 748 1.61 16.80 -17.38
C THR A 748 2.55 17.43 -16.34
N LEU A 749 2.19 17.34 -15.06
CA LEU A 749 3.01 17.82 -13.96
C LEU A 749 4.36 17.10 -13.91
N GLU A 750 4.31 15.76 -14.00
CA GLU A 750 5.49 14.90 -14.04
C GLU A 750 6.39 15.23 -15.23
N ALA A 751 5.82 15.36 -16.43
CA ALA A 751 6.58 15.68 -17.63
C ALA A 751 7.31 17.03 -17.55
N ILE A 752 6.66 18.05 -16.96
CA ILE A 752 7.28 19.36 -16.74
C ILE A 752 8.44 19.24 -15.73
N ASP A 753 8.19 18.59 -14.59
CA ASP A 753 9.17 18.48 -13.51
C ASP A 753 10.40 17.63 -13.91
N LEU A 754 10.22 16.57 -14.70
CA LEU A 754 11.33 15.79 -15.26
C LEU A 754 12.17 16.59 -16.27
N SER A 755 11.56 17.59 -16.94
CA SER A 755 12.25 18.42 -17.92
C SER A 755 13.02 19.58 -17.32
N ASN A 756 12.55 20.18 -16.22
CA ASN A 756 13.13 21.41 -15.68
C ASN A 756 13.12 21.53 -14.15
N GLY A 757 12.80 20.45 -13.44
CA GLY A 757 12.76 20.42 -11.97
C GLY A 757 14.14 20.57 -11.34
N GLU A 758 14.26 21.50 -10.40
CA GLU A 758 15.53 21.83 -9.73
C GLU A 758 16.11 20.63 -8.95
N THR A 759 15.25 19.82 -8.32
CA THR A 759 15.67 18.65 -7.54
C THR A 759 16.42 17.63 -8.39
N LEU A 760 15.87 17.26 -9.55
CA LEU A 760 16.50 16.31 -10.46
C LEU A 760 17.77 16.91 -11.08
N ALA A 761 17.69 18.16 -11.57
CA ALA A 761 18.84 18.84 -12.17
C ALA A 761 20.03 18.95 -11.21
N THR A 762 19.78 19.25 -9.93
CA THR A 762 20.82 19.32 -8.90
C THR A 762 21.46 17.95 -8.63
N ALA A 763 20.65 16.89 -8.58
CA ALA A 763 21.15 15.53 -8.39
C ALA A 763 22.04 15.09 -9.57
N LEU A 764 21.63 15.41 -10.79
CA LEU A 764 22.39 15.11 -12.01
C LEU A 764 23.70 15.89 -12.09
N ASP A 765 23.70 17.17 -11.73
CA ASP A 765 24.91 18.00 -11.70
C ASP A 765 25.93 17.47 -10.68
N GLN A 766 25.47 17.10 -9.49
CA GLN A 766 26.31 16.49 -8.46
C GLN A 766 26.82 15.12 -8.92
N GLY A 767 25.97 14.31 -9.53
CA GLY A 767 26.35 13.02 -10.09
C GLY A 767 27.42 13.13 -11.17
N ALA A 768 27.29 14.10 -12.08
CA ALA A 768 28.30 14.38 -13.09
C ALA A 768 29.66 14.71 -12.47
N ARG A 769 29.69 15.52 -11.40
CA ARG A 769 30.94 15.79 -10.65
C ARG A 769 31.52 14.52 -10.05
N SER A 770 30.72 13.73 -9.35
CA SER A 770 31.17 12.49 -8.71
C SER A 770 31.62 11.42 -9.71
N LEU A 771 31.04 11.36 -10.91
CA LEU A 771 31.48 10.47 -11.96
C LEU A 771 32.81 10.91 -12.58
N LEU A 772 33.03 12.22 -12.76
CA LEU A 772 34.31 12.75 -13.26
C LEU A 772 35.45 12.63 -12.25
N GLU A 773 35.14 12.47 -10.97
CA GLU A 773 36.12 12.17 -9.90
C GLU A 773 36.51 10.68 -9.85
N LYS A 774 35.77 9.79 -10.51
CA LYS A 774 36.12 8.36 -10.62
C LYS A 774 37.23 8.17 -11.65
N ASP A 775 38.06 7.16 -11.41
CA ASP A 775 39.21 6.82 -12.25
C ASP A 775 38.76 5.95 -13.45
N PHE A 776 38.15 6.58 -14.44
CA PHE A 776 37.86 5.95 -15.74
C PHE A 776 39.03 6.22 -16.69
N ALA A 777 39.57 5.18 -17.34
CA ALA A 777 40.72 5.32 -18.23
C ALA A 777 40.36 6.05 -19.53
N THR A 778 39.11 5.95 -19.99
CA THR A 778 38.65 6.55 -21.25
C THR A 778 37.16 6.96 -21.19
N THR A 779 36.73 7.92 -22.02
CA THR A 779 35.30 8.28 -22.15
C THR A 779 34.39 7.09 -22.49
N PRO A 780 34.75 6.18 -23.43
CA PRO A 780 33.98 4.96 -23.64
C PRO A 780 33.76 4.12 -22.38
N GLU A 781 34.72 4.06 -21.47
CA GLU A 781 34.58 3.32 -20.21
C GLU A 781 33.52 3.96 -19.30
N LEU A 782 33.54 5.29 -19.17
CA LEU A 782 32.50 6.06 -18.47
C LEU A 782 31.12 5.79 -19.07
N VAL A 783 30.98 5.85 -20.40
CA VAL A 783 29.68 5.60 -21.08
C VAL A 783 29.21 4.17 -20.83
N ASN A 784 30.09 3.18 -20.98
CA ASN A 784 29.75 1.78 -20.71
C ASN A 784 29.32 1.57 -19.25
N TRP A 785 29.98 2.22 -18.31
CA TRP A 785 29.63 2.16 -16.89
C TRP A 785 28.23 2.74 -16.64
N ILE A 786 27.92 3.93 -17.19
CA ILE A 786 26.61 4.57 -17.01
C ILE A 786 25.49 3.68 -17.59
N TYR A 787 25.65 3.17 -18.82
CA TYR A 787 24.65 2.29 -19.44
C TYR A 787 24.48 0.98 -18.67
N SER A 788 25.58 0.36 -18.23
CA SER A 788 25.53 -0.88 -17.44
C SER A 788 24.81 -0.66 -16.11
N TYR A 789 25.05 0.47 -15.43
CA TYR A 789 24.39 0.79 -14.17
C TYR A 789 22.90 1.12 -14.38
N ALA A 790 22.57 2.00 -15.33
CA ALA A 790 21.21 2.49 -15.53
C ALA A 790 20.27 1.46 -16.18
N LEU A 791 20.78 0.70 -17.16
CA LEU A 791 19.99 -0.16 -18.04
C LEU A 791 20.38 -1.64 -17.97
N SER A 792 21.44 -2.00 -17.22
CA SER A 792 21.90 -3.40 -17.09
C SER A 792 22.24 -4.04 -18.45
N ARG A 793 22.84 -3.24 -19.34
CA ARG A 793 23.39 -3.65 -20.63
C ARG A 793 24.45 -2.65 -21.09
N PRO A 794 25.38 -3.04 -21.97
CA PRO A 794 26.21 -2.06 -22.67
C PRO A 794 25.36 -1.18 -23.61
N PRO A 795 25.86 0.01 -23.98
CA PRO A 795 25.26 0.81 -25.04
C PRO A 795 25.35 0.04 -26.37
N THR A 796 24.35 0.23 -27.23
CA THR A 796 24.44 -0.16 -28.64
C THR A 796 25.51 0.69 -29.34
N GLU A 797 25.97 0.25 -30.52
CA GLU A 797 26.96 1.00 -31.31
C GLU A 797 26.51 2.44 -31.60
N THR A 798 25.23 2.64 -31.90
CA THR A 798 24.65 3.97 -32.14
C THR A 798 24.60 4.81 -30.87
N GLU A 799 24.14 4.24 -29.75
CA GLU A 799 24.12 4.93 -28.46
C GLU A 799 25.52 5.34 -28.00
N LEU A 800 26.51 4.47 -28.16
CA LEU A 800 27.90 4.75 -27.84
C LEU A 800 28.44 5.88 -28.71
N ALA A 801 28.25 5.80 -30.03
CA ALA A 801 28.70 6.84 -30.96
C ALA A 801 28.06 8.21 -30.64
N THR A 802 26.76 8.24 -30.34
CA THR A 802 26.05 9.47 -29.93
C THR A 802 26.57 10.03 -28.62
N ALA A 803 26.78 9.17 -27.60
CA ALA A 803 27.32 9.60 -26.31
C ALA A 803 28.74 10.15 -26.45
N LEU A 804 29.62 9.50 -27.21
CA LEU A 804 30.98 9.97 -27.45
C LEU A 804 31.01 11.29 -28.22
N ALA A 805 30.13 11.48 -29.21
CA ALA A 805 30.01 12.75 -29.92
C ALA A 805 29.55 13.90 -29.01
N ALA A 806 28.73 13.62 -27.99
CA ALA A 806 28.27 14.61 -27.02
C ALA A 806 29.30 14.91 -25.93
N LEU A 807 30.10 13.91 -25.52
CA LEU A 807 31.06 14.03 -24.42
C LEU A 807 32.45 14.52 -24.87
N GLY A 808 32.94 14.08 -26.03
CA GLY A 808 34.33 14.28 -26.45
C GLY A 808 35.35 13.45 -25.66
N ASP A 809 36.64 13.70 -25.88
CA ASP A 809 37.74 12.97 -25.22
C ASP A 809 37.93 13.39 -23.76
N GLU A 810 37.61 14.65 -23.43
CA GLU A 810 37.65 15.22 -22.07
C GLU A 810 36.24 15.68 -21.67
N PRO A 811 35.41 14.80 -21.08
CA PRO A 811 34.02 15.12 -20.80
C PRO A 811 33.87 16.23 -19.78
N ALA A 812 33.20 17.33 -20.17
CA ALA A 812 32.82 18.39 -19.24
C ALA A 812 31.60 17.98 -18.40
N ARG A 813 31.50 18.56 -17.20
CA ARG A 813 30.43 18.29 -16.22
C ARG A 813 29.03 18.40 -16.83
N GLU A 814 28.78 19.44 -17.62
CA GLU A 814 27.47 19.70 -18.24
C GLU A 814 27.09 18.58 -19.23
N ASN A 815 28.03 18.14 -20.07
CA ASN A 815 27.80 17.07 -21.03
C ASN A 815 27.51 15.71 -20.35
N VAL A 816 28.15 15.44 -19.20
CA VAL A 816 27.87 14.22 -18.41
C VAL A 816 26.49 14.30 -17.76
N ALA A 817 26.11 15.47 -17.22
CA ALA A 817 24.78 15.67 -16.66
C ALA A 817 23.68 15.51 -17.73
N ASP A 818 23.91 16.05 -18.93
CA ASP A 818 23.01 15.90 -20.08
C ASP A 818 22.90 14.44 -20.54
N LEU A 819 24.01 13.68 -20.56
CA LEU A 819 23.98 12.25 -20.88
C LEU A 819 23.18 11.46 -19.84
N LEU A 820 23.38 11.73 -18.55
CA LEU A 820 22.59 11.11 -17.49
C LEU A 820 21.11 11.42 -17.68
N TRP A 821 20.75 12.69 -17.90
CA TRP A 821 19.36 13.08 -18.16
C TRP A 821 18.79 12.33 -19.36
N ALA A 822 19.51 12.29 -20.48
CA ALA A 822 19.06 11.62 -21.70
C ALA A 822 18.77 10.14 -21.49
N ILE A 823 19.59 9.44 -20.69
CA ILE A 823 19.39 8.02 -20.34
C ILE A 823 18.19 7.86 -19.41
N LEU A 824 18.08 8.69 -18.36
CA LEU A 824 16.93 8.66 -17.44
C LEU A 824 15.60 8.94 -18.15
N MET A 825 15.63 9.70 -19.24
CA MET A 825 14.43 10.02 -20.03
C MET A 825 14.00 8.90 -20.98
N GLN A 826 14.79 7.84 -21.14
CA GLN A 826 14.42 6.73 -22.02
C GLN A 826 13.27 5.90 -21.45
N PRO A 827 12.34 5.41 -22.30
CA PRO A 827 11.34 4.43 -21.87
C PRO A 827 11.95 3.19 -21.22
N GLU A 828 13.13 2.75 -21.66
CA GLU A 828 13.80 1.59 -21.05
C GLU A 828 14.16 1.83 -19.58
N PHE A 829 14.53 3.06 -19.22
CA PHE A 829 14.82 3.42 -17.83
C PHE A 829 13.52 3.47 -17.00
N PHE A 830 12.50 4.15 -17.52
CA PHE A 830 11.24 4.41 -16.80
C PHE A 830 10.41 3.17 -16.48
N TYR A 831 10.66 2.05 -17.16
CA TYR A 831 9.83 0.86 -17.03
C TYR A 831 10.62 -0.33 -16.50
N VAL A 832 9.94 -1.12 -15.67
CA VAL A 832 10.28 -2.52 -15.42
C VAL A 832 9.65 -3.31 -16.56
N ASN A 833 10.51 -3.76 -17.49
CA ASN A 833 10.14 -4.39 -18.76
C ASN A 833 10.29 -5.88 -18.77
#